data_AF-A0AAN7YRL2-F1
#
_entry.id   AF-A0AAN7YRL2-F1
#
_cell.length_a   1.000
_cell.length_b   1.000
_cell.length_c   1.000
_cell.angle_alpha   90.00
_cell.angle_beta   90.00
_cell.angle_gamma   90.00
#
_symmetry.space_group_name_H-M   'P 1'
#
loop_
_entity.id
_entity.type
_entity.pdbx_description
1 polymer ?
#
loop_
_entity_poly.entity_id
_entity_poly.type
_entity_poly.pdbx_seq_one_letter_code
_entity_poly.pdbx_strand_id
1 'polypeptide(L)'
;MDSNVPQPSGRQLPRRSSTATACSPSTANTCLTPLDRAEGSPVTIRTSRPQPVSADRDSGQRNTIQHDNACIALVSPPPPPYHSTTITTPAPSYYSSPSMSDEELIYEIYDYILENMEPNGADVSHYYEIATRQPPITAESLAELDMPRIINNPKLRHDVNFDRELHFRPNLEGSKGRQKMRSNDQYWQAVEGELFMYVFANVRKRAATNAADQAHWARVLNGTPRRLRRIFEAIRDILGTLVPDHEQKRVKARLDVDLMMQEIINGVCDLIDLSDWIATVVKKHCAPMRDALVDAMSHDIQSGARENDQSKLVEGLRQLLNVLEAMKLDVANHQIRYMRPLLVDDSIQFQYMYNKHRIDVSRIDVGRCQTWYHEEKEALSLRATETDGAQPTELDALTSALLRDLLFNETNPCPQSFYLDYDRLRMIRSDIRSSVSHELCRALLADLASATVSAPAILRAQGALQCAISAIVGMSNRFTERVANIAVEIVRFLQYLEGTYPPFDSTLLNMVELKLRQALNPASQAFDKLARDTCDRLLPKLKISIEAHRRLSALDLQDALVPATIPALASTKPFGFGAVCAPPPSAAAKAYDPDEDIVRRMTHIVCLHWHVWQNLIYRADRVELPGANDSELGSESSCSAASSTSASASPSPTIPIAHAVYAPGTQWLPVGVTVTEVASSGNAQLALPLPEPQDTAVRAAPSNDCESDGDTSQQEQGKELDAQAPHQPT
;
A
#
# COMPACT_ATOMS: atom_id res chain seq x y z
N MET A 1 1.41 -16.71 -9.25
CA MET A 1 1.82 -16.76 -10.67
C MET A 1 0.97 -15.72 -11.35
N ASP A 2 1.51 -14.51 -11.34
CA ASP A 2 0.78 -13.29 -11.59
C ASP A 2 0.63 -13.09 -13.09
N SER A 3 -0.60 -12.74 -13.46
CA SER A 3 -1.01 -12.50 -14.82
C SER A 3 -0.37 -11.20 -15.30
N ASN A 4 0.63 -11.34 -16.16
CA ASN A 4 1.15 -10.27 -17.00
C ASN A 4 -0.01 -9.76 -17.87
N VAL A 5 -0.58 -8.61 -17.51
CA VAL A 5 -1.36 -7.81 -18.44
C VAL A 5 -0.36 -7.29 -19.48
N PRO A 6 -0.50 -7.63 -20.78
CA PRO A 6 0.40 -7.11 -21.78
C PRO A 6 0.14 -5.61 -21.92
N GLN A 7 1.13 -4.78 -21.58
CA GLN A 7 1.15 -3.39 -22.02
C GLN A 7 1.00 -3.37 -23.55
N PRO A 8 0.16 -2.49 -24.13
CA PRO A 8 0.15 -2.31 -25.57
C PRO A 8 1.54 -1.81 -25.97
N SER A 9 2.15 -2.51 -26.92
CA SER A 9 3.47 -2.20 -27.46
C SER A 9 3.43 -0.81 -28.09
N GLY A 10 3.78 0.22 -27.33
CA GLY A 10 4.09 1.53 -27.88
C GLY A 10 5.26 1.36 -28.83
N ARG A 11 5.03 1.51 -30.14
CA ARG A 11 6.11 1.68 -31.11
C ARG A 11 6.94 2.88 -30.65
N GLN A 12 8.13 2.61 -30.09
CA GLN A 12 9.17 3.63 -30.01
C GLN A 12 9.56 3.97 -31.44
N LEU A 13 9.27 5.21 -31.85
CA LEU A 13 9.64 5.70 -33.16
C LEU A 13 11.14 6.03 -33.16
N PRO A 14 11.88 5.78 -34.26
CA PRO A 14 13.31 6.02 -34.32
C PRO A 14 13.60 7.54 -34.33
N ARG A 15 14.43 8.00 -33.39
CA ARG A 15 14.90 9.40 -33.32
C ARG A 15 15.69 9.78 -34.58
N ARG A 16 15.41 10.94 -35.16
CA ARG A 16 16.42 11.66 -35.97
C ARG A 16 17.50 12.20 -35.04
N SER A 17 18.75 12.05 -35.46
CA SER A 17 19.92 12.56 -34.75
C SER A 17 19.94 14.09 -34.77
N SER A 18 19.61 14.72 -33.63
CA SER A 18 19.87 16.15 -33.43
C SER A 18 21.34 16.37 -33.10
N THR A 19 21.97 17.25 -33.88
CA THR A 19 23.29 17.82 -33.62
C THR A 19 23.20 18.79 -32.45
N ALA A 20 23.37 18.28 -31.24
CA ALA A 20 23.66 19.10 -30.06
C ALA A 20 25.01 18.64 -29.48
N THR A 21 25.93 19.58 -29.40
CA THR A 21 27.31 19.43 -28.96
C THR A 21 27.40 18.81 -27.57
N ALA A 22 28.28 17.82 -27.41
CA ALA A 22 28.49 17.06 -26.19
C ALA A 22 28.99 17.94 -25.02
N CYS A 23 28.32 17.85 -23.87
CA CYS A 23 28.95 18.06 -22.56
C CYS A 23 28.91 16.72 -21.81
N SER A 24 30.10 16.18 -21.55
CA SER A 24 30.37 14.86 -21.01
C SER A 24 29.88 14.66 -19.56
N PRO A 25 29.44 13.45 -19.19
CA PRO A 25 29.45 12.99 -17.81
C PRO A 25 30.78 12.25 -17.52
N SER A 26 31.41 12.56 -16.39
CA SER A 26 32.64 11.87 -15.95
C SER A 26 32.30 10.90 -14.83
N THR A 27 32.43 9.60 -15.10
CA THR A 27 32.49 8.52 -14.10
C THR A 27 33.40 7.40 -14.59
N ALA A 28 34.44 7.11 -13.81
CA ALA A 28 35.19 5.85 -13.65
C ALA A 28 36.54 6.23 -12.94
N ASN A 29 37.16 5.49 -12.02
CA ASN A 29 36.97 4.15 -11.50
C ASN A 29 37.93 3.92 -10.31
N THR A 30 37.68 2.82 -9.58
CA THR A 30 38.63 1.93 -8.86
C THR A 30 39.05 2.15 -7.40
N CYS A 31 38.84 1.06 -6.67
CA CYS A 31 39.33 0.64 -5.36
C CYS A 31 40.85 0.34 -5.38
N LEU A 32 41.56 0.56 -4.25
CA LEU A 32 42.60 -0.30 -3.65
C LEU A 32 43.27 0.42 -2.44
N THR A 33 43.36 -0.28 -1.30
CA THR A 33 44.15 0.03 -0.08
C THR A 33 45.63 -0.33 -0.26
N PRO A 34 46.65 0.22 0.48
CA PRO A 34 46.93 -0.16 1.90
C PRO A 34 47.63 0.89 2.82
N LEU A 35 47.72 0.54 4.12
CA LEU A 35 48.67 0.89 5.24
C LEU A 35 49.62 2.12 5.09
N ASP A 36 49.92 2.95 6.10
CA ASP A 36 50.35 2.67 7.49
C ASP A 36 50.43 4.00 8.33
N ARG A 37 50.36 3.89 9.67
CA ARG A 37 50.95 4.73 10.77
C ARG A 37 51.31 6.23 10.54
N ALA A 38 51.11 7.21 11.45
CA ALA A 38 51.10 7.20 12.92
C ALA A 38 50.66 8.59 13.50
N GLU A 39 50.26 8.54 14.78
CA GLU A 39 50.42 9.55 15.85
C GLU A 39 49.58 10.85 15.91
N GLY A 40 48.90 11.04 17.07
CA GLY A 40 48.65 12.36 17.65
C GLY A 40 47.23 12.67 18.16
N SER A 41 46.80 12.03 19.27
CA SER A 41 45.77 12.62 20.17
C SER A 41 46.37 13.81 20.96
N PRO A 42 45.64 14.62 21.79
CA PRO A 42 44.25 14.45 22.25
C PRO A 42 43.41 15.74 22.45
N VAL A 43 42.20 15.54 23.03
CA VAL A 43 41.34 16.45 23.85
C VAL A 43 40.61 17.61 23.10
N THR A 44 39.36 18.02 23.38
CA THR A 44 38.38 17.74 24.44
C THR A 44 36.96 18.08 23.96
N ILE A 45 35.99 17.35 24.51
CA ILE A 45 34.55 17.53 24.46
C ILE A 45 34.12 18.89 25.05
N ARG A 46 33.11 19.55 24.46
CA ARG A 46 32.07 20.19 25.29
C ARG A 46 30.71 20.32 24.61
N THR A 47 29.75 19.85 25.39
CA THR A 47 28.30 19.85 25.29
C THR A 47 27.67 21.25 25.28
N SER A 48 26.54 21.43 24.60
CA SER A 48 25.40 22.17 25.17
C SER A 48 24.09 21.95 24.38
N ARG A 49 23.03 21.81 25.17
CA ARG A 49 21.62 21.61 24.84
C ARG A 49 20.98 22.98 24.51
N PRO A 50 19.92 23.03 23.69
CA PRO A 50 19.31 24.28 23.25
C PRO A 50 18.20 24.75 24.19
N GLN A 51 17.95 26.06 24.25
CA GLN A 51 16.63 26.65 24.45
C GLN A 51 16.58 28.12 23.97
N PRO A 52 15.39 28.62 23.63
CA PRO A 52 15.17 29.70 22.67
C PRO A 52 14.90 31.05 23.34
N VAL A 53 15.01 32.14 22.57
CA VAL A 53 14.61 33.48 23.04
C VAL A 53 13.78 34.18 21.98
N SER A 54 12.77 34.85 22.50
CA SER A 54 11.60 35.49 21.92
C SER A 54 11.88 36.82 21.20
N ALA A 55 10.83 37.29 20.49
CA ALA A 55 10.39 38.67 20.19
C ALA A 55 11.26 39.84 20.71
N ASP A 56 11.45 40.95 19.99
CA ASP A 56 10.42 41.92 19.58
C ASP A 56 11.14 43.11 18.88
N ARG A 57 10.47 43.81 17.95
CA ARG A 57 10.58 45.26 17.58
C ARG A 57 11.97 45.78 17.09
N ASP A 58 12.13 46.75 16.19
CA ASP A 58 11.36 47.95 15.89
C ASP A 58 11.80 48.57 14.54
N SER A 59 10.88 49.36 13.98
CA SER A 59 11.00 50.52 13.07
C SER A 59 12.30 50.89 12.32
N GLY A 60 12.13 51.32 11.06
CA GLY A 60 12.40 52.73 10.74
C GLY A 60 13.38 53.06 9.59
N GLN A 61 12.79 53.60 8.51
CA GLN A 61 13.30 54.68 7.63
C GLN A 61 14.49 54.41 6.68
N ARG A 62 14.28 54.43 5.36
CA ARG A 62 14.26 55.59 4.43
C ARG A 62 15.62 56.33 4.37
N ASN A 63 16.36 56.16 3.27
CA ASN A 63 16.74 57.29 2.41
C ASN A 63 17.45 56.85 1.12
N THR A 64 16.98 57.48 0.05
CA THR A 64 17.54 57.69 -1.29
C THR A 64 18.93 58.34 -1.28
N ILE A 65 19.75 58.09 -2.31
CA ILE A 65 20.23 59.09 -3.30
C ILE A 65 21.28 58.46 -4.25
N GLN A 66 21.11 58.79 -5.53
CA GLN A 66 21.97 58.53 -6.71
C GLN A 66 23.28 59.32 -6.72
N HIS A 67 24.21 58.91 -7.59
CA HIS A 67 25.22 59.67 -8.38
C HIS A 67 26.48 58.79 -8.53
N ASP A 68 27.28 58.77 -9.60
CA ASP A 68 27.20 59.17 -11.01
C ASP A 68 28.56 58.78 -11.64
N ASN A 69 28.60 58.63 -12.97
CA ASN A 69 29.73 58.84 -13.92
C ASN A 69 30.94 57.85 -13.91
N ALA A 70 31.24 57.12 -15.01
CA ALA A 70 31.80 57.52 -16.33
C ALA A 70 33.28 57.99 -16.22
N CYS A 71 34.29 57.69 -17.06
CA CYS A 71 34.47 57.18 -18.43
C CYS A 71 35.98 56.80 -18.58
N ILE A 72 36.40 56.17 -19.69
CA ILE A 72 37.50 56.63 -20.59
C ILE A 72 37.71 55.62 -21.75
N ALA A 73 37.82 56.18 -22.96
CA ALA A 73 38.06 55.52 -24.24
C ALA A 73 39.51 55.72 -24.73
N LEU A 74 39.94 54.92 -25.71
CA LEU A 74 41.11 55.17 -26.57
C LEU A 74 40.77 54.86 -28.04
N VAL A 75 41.26 55.70 -28.95
CA VAL A 75 40.91 55.80 -30.39
C VAL A 75 42.19 55.92 -31.26
N SER A 76 42.11 55.43 -32.51
CA SER A 76 42.78 55.88 -33.79
C SER A 76 43.83 54.93 -34.42
N PRO A 77 44.21 54.99 -35.75
CA PRO A 77 43.58 55.50 -37.00
C PRO A 77 43.74 54.59 -38.29
N PRO A 78 43.30 54.99 -39.53
CA PRO A 78 43.15 54.19 -40.79
C PRO A 78 44.22 54.50 -41.91
N PRO A 79 44.32 53.83 -43.12
CA PRO A 79 43.59 54.16 -44.40
C PRO A 79 43.50 52.98 -45.48
N PRO A 80 43.33 53.15 -46.84
CA PRO A 80 42.09 53.33 -47.66
C PRO A 80 41.95 52.30 -48.89
N PRO A 81 41.25 52.54 -50.05
CA PRO A 81 39.98 51.85 -50.44
C PRO A 81 39.90 51.17 -51.86
N TYR A 82 38.67 50.68 -52.20
CA TYR A 82 38.06 50.24 -53.50
C TYR A 82 38.13 48.72 -53.84
N HIS A 83 37.09 47.99 -54.28
CA HIS A 83 35.90 48.29 -55.10
C HIS A 83 34.63 47.49 -54.70
N SER A 84 33.48 48.04 -55.09
CA SER A 84 32.10 47.54 -54.94
C SER A 84 31.79 46.20 -55.61
N THR A 85 30.94 45.37 -54.99
CA THR A 85 29.76 44.80 -55.68
C THR A 85 28.71 44.35 -54.66
N THR A 86 27.50 44.86 -54.85
CA THR A 86 26.25 44.52 -54.17
C THR A 86 25.81 43.10 -54.52
N ILE A 87 25.59 42.23 -53.54
CA ILE A 87 24.70 41.07 -53.66
C ILE A 87 23.86 40.98 -52.38
N THR A 88 22.57 41.21 -52.54
CA THR A 88 21.50 40.99 -51.57
C THR A 88 21.23 39.49 -51.49
N THR A 89 21.42 38.87 -50.33
CA THR A 89 21.03 37.47 -50.09
C THR A 89 19.70 37.44 -49.33
N PRO A 90 18.66 36.78 -49.86
CA PRO A 90 17.34 36.71 -49.21
C PRO A 90 17.30 35.64 -48.12
N ALA A 91 16.39 35.85 -47.15
CA ALA A 91 16.04 34.93 -46.08
C ALA A 91 15.60 33.55 -46.61
N PRO A 92 15.79 32.45 -45.84
CA PRO A 92 15.40 31.13 -46.30
C PRO A 92 13.87 31.01 -46.28
N SER A 93 13.30 30.79 -47.46
CA SER A 93 11.93 30.36 -47.67
C SER A 93 11.75 28.94 -47.13
N TYR A 94 10.93 28.77 -46.09
CA TYR A 94 10.42 27.46 -45.69
C TYR A 94 9.49 26.94 -46.80
N TYR A 95 9.85 25.77 -47.35
CA TYR A 95 9.03 25.02 -48.29
C TYR A 95 7.74 24.58 -47.62
N SER A 96 6.59 25.04 -48.13
CA SER A 96 5.29 24.40 -47.88
C SER A 96 5.25 23.05 -48.60
N SER A 97 5.42 21.95 -47.85
CA SER A 97 5.13 20.60 -48.34
C SER A 97 3.64 20.26 -48.17
N PRO A 98 3.03 19.54 -49.13
CA PRO A 98 1.64 19.12 -49.05
C PRO A 98 1.50 17.93 -48.08
N SER A 99 0.60 18.09 -47.10
CA SER A 99 0.19 17.16 -46.03
C SER A 99 1.34 16.56 -45.19
N MET A 100 1.74 17.28 -44.13
CA MET A 100 2.42 16.69 -42.96
C MET A 100 1.69 15.43 -42.50
N SER A 101 2.43 14.38 -42.16
CA SER A 101 1.90 13.17 -41.53
C SER A 101 1.54 13.41 -40.07
N ASP A 102 0.69 12.57 -39.48
CA ASP A 102 0.34 12.67 -38.05
C ASP A 102 1.55 12.38 -37.13
N GLU A 103 2.55 11.63 -37.61
CA GLU A 103 3.80 11.37 -36.89
C GLU A 103 4.70 12.62 -36.85
N GLU A 104 4.85 13.33 -37.97
CA GLU A 104 5.62 14.58 -38.04
C GLU A 104 5.02 15.67 -37.14
N LEU A 105 3.69 15.78 -37.11
CA LEU A 105 2.98 16.69 -36.22
C LEU A 105 3.27 16.42 -34.73
N ILE A 106 3.39 15.14 -34.35
CA ILE A 106 3.69 14.76 -32.97
C ILE A 106 5.10 15.19 -32.58
N TYR A 107 6.08 15.05 -33.48
CA TYR A 107 7.45 15.52 -33.24
C TYR A 107 7.51 17.03 -33.11
N GLU A 108 6.78 17.78 -33.93
CA GLU A 108 6.68 19.23 -33.80
C GLU A 108 6.12 19.65 -32.44
N ILE A 109 5.11 18.94 -31.91
CA ILE A 109 4.60 19.18 -30.56
C ILE A 109 5.70 19.00 -29.51
N TYR A 110 6.55 17.97 -29.64
CA TYR A 110 7.65 17.73 -28.71
C TYR A 110 8.70 18.85 -28.77
N ASP A 111 9.01 19.33 -29.96
CA ASP A 111 9.95 20.43 -30.19
C ASP A 111 9.40 21.75 -29.64
N TYR A 112 8.10 22.04 -29.83
CA TYR A 112 7.48 23.22 -29.25
C TYR A 112 7.56 23.23 -27.72
N ILE A 113 7.27 22.10 -27.06
CA ILE A 113 7.42 21.96 -25.61
C ILE A 113 8.88 22.16 -25.18
N LEU A 114 9.81 21.52 -25.88
CA LEU A 114 11.24 21.58 -25.57
C LEU A 114 11.81 23.01 -25.66
N GLU A 115 11.43 23.75 -26.69
CA GLU A 115 11.98 25.08 -26.99
C GLU A 115 11.28 26.22 -26.23
N ASN A 116 10.01 26.06 -25.89
CA ASN A 116 9.18 27.17 -25.40
C ASN A 116 8.75 27.04 -23.92
N MET A 117 9.03 25.91 -23.25
CA MET A 117 8.83 25.78 -21.79
C MET A 117 10.15 25.93 -21.03
N GLU A 118 10.19 26.90 -20.10
CA GLU A 118 11.28 27.07 -19.14
C GLU A 118 10.74 26.95 -17.70
N PRO A 119 11.50 26.39 -16.74
CA PRO A 119 12.88 25.89 -16.86
C PRO A 119 12.99 24.42 -17.32
N ASN A 120 11.88 23.67 -17.36
CA ASN A 120 11.90 22.20 -17.44
C ASN A 120 11.48 21.63 -18.83
N GLY A 121 11.60 22.40 -19.92
CA GLY A 121 11.12 21.97 -21.25
C GLY A 121 11.65 20.62 -21.73
N ALA A 122 12.92 20.29 -21.42
CA ALA A 122 13.52 18.99 -21.78
C ALA A 122 12.85 17.81 -21.08
N ASP A 123 12.64 17.93 -19.77
CA ASP A 123 11.98 16.90 -18.96
C ASP A 123 10.50 16.78 -19.37
N VAL A 124 9.79 17.90 -19.51
CA VAL A 124 8.37 17.92 -19.89
C VAL A 124 8.16 17.32 -21.28
N SER A 125 8.99 17.69 -22.26
CA SER A 125 8.94 17.12 -23.63
C SER A 125 9.18 15.60 -23.60
N HIS A 126 10.18 15.15 -22.84
CA HIS A 126 10.46 13.73 -22.67
C HIS A 126 9.26 12.98 -22.05
N TYR A 127 8.70 13.49 -20.95
CA TYR A 127 7.58 12.83 -20.28
C TYR A 127 6.29 12.91 -21.09
N TYR A 128 6.08 13.97 -21.87
CA TYR A 128 4.95 14.07 -22.80
C TYR A 128 4.93 12.89 -23.79
N GLU A 129 6.11 12.45 -24.24
CA GLU A 129 6.30 11.25 -25.06
C GLU A 129 6.12 9.94 -24.27
N ILE A 130 6.84 9.76 -23.16
CA ILE A 130 7.01 8.44 -22.53
C ILE A 130 6.03 8.11 -21.40
N ALA A 131 5.44 9.11 -20.74
CA ALA A 131 4.60 8.87 -19.57
C ALA A 131 3.30 8.14 -19.97
N THR A 132 2.72 7.38 -19.04
CA THR A 132 1.43 6.72 -19.25
C THR A 132 0.34 7.70 -19.69
N ARG A 133 -0.64 7.21 -20.47
CA ARG A 133 -1.79 8.01 -20.89
C ARG A 133 -2.95 7.97 -19.88
N GLN A 134 -2.94 6.99 -18.98
CA GLN A 134 -3.98 6.83 -17.97
C GLN A 134 -3.61 7.60 -16.70
N PRO A 135 -4.54 8.37 -16.11
CA PRO A 135 -4.29 9.02 -14.83
C PRO A 135 -3.96 8.01 -13.71
N PRO A 136 -3.21 8.45 -12.69
CA PRO A 136 -2.76 7.61 -11.58
C PRO A 136 -3.92 7.06 -10.73
N ILE A 137 -5.06 7.76 -10.74
CA ILE A 137 -6.27 7.47 -9.98
C ILE A 137 -7.42 7.44 -10.98
N THR A 138 -8.10 6.31 -11.05
CA THR A 138 -9.26 6.02 -11.90
C THR A 138 -10.32 5.26 -11.10
N ALA A 139 -11.56 5.27 -11.59
CA ALA A 139 -12.62 4.43 -11.00
C ALA A 139 -12.21 2.94 -10.96
N GLU A 140 -11.54 2.45 -12.00
CA GLU A 140 -11.01 1.08 -12.05
C GLU A 140 -9.92 0.84 -10.98
N SER A 141 -8.97 1.77 -10.80
CA SER A 141 -7.93 1.65 -9.78
C SER A 141 -8.47 1.65 -8.35
N LEU A 142 -9.69 2.19 -8.16
CA LEU A 142 -10.39 2.24 -6.89
C LEU A 142 -11.49 1.16 -6.77
N ALA A 143 -11.70 0.34 -7.80
CA ALA A 143 -12.78 -0.65 -7.82
C ALA A 143 -12.60 -1.74 -6.76
N GLU A 144 -11.37 -2.02 -6.32
CA GLU A 144 -11.10 -2.93 -5.19
C GLU A 144 -11.71 -2.45 -3.87
N LEU A 145 -12.02 -1.15 -3.75
CA LEU A 145 -12.68 -0.52 -2.61
C LEU A 145 -14.22 -0.61 -2.70
N ASP A 146 -14.78 -1.18 -3.76
CA ASP A 146 -16.21 -1.35 -3.89
C ASP A 146 -16.71 -2.53 -3.06
N MET A 147 -17.93 -2.40 -2.54
CA MET A 147 -18.59 -3.40 -1.69
C MET A 147 -18.49 -4.84 -2.21
N PRO A 148 -18.79 -5.16 -3.48
CA PRO A 148 -18.68 -6.52 -3.98
C PRO A 148 -17.26 -7.09 -3.91
N ARG A 149 -16.24 -6.24 -4.09
CA ARG A 149 -14.82 -6.63 -4.00
C ARG A 149 -14.40 -6.81 -2.54
N ILE A 150 -14.82 -5.91 -1.65
CA ILE A 150 -14.61 -5.99 -0.20
C ILE A 150 -15.14 -7.32 0.36
N ILE A 151 -16.41 -7.63 0.11
CA ILE A 151 -17.06 -8.82 0.70
C ILE A 151 -16.56 -10.14 0.10
N ASN A 152 -15.96 -10.13 -1.09
CA ASN A 152 -15.43 -11.34 -1.72
C ASN A 152 -13.92 -11.50 -1.54
N ASN A 153 -13.26 -10.59 -0.83
CA ASN A 153 -11.82 -10.66 -0.62
C ASN A 153 -11.47 -11.63 0.52
N PRO A 154 -10.87 -12.81 0.23
CA PRO A 154 -10.54 -13.81 1.26
C PRO A 154 -9.48 -13.31 2.24
N LYS A 155 -8.53 -12.50 1.77
CA LYS A 155 -7.46 -11.95 2.62
C LYS A 155 -8.02 -10.92 3.58
N LEU A 156 -8.90 -10.04 3.12
CA LEU A 156 -9.58 -9.06 3.96
C LEU A 156 -10.42 -9.74 5.04
N ARG A 157 -11.27 -10.71 4.67
CA ARG A 157 -12.09 -11.49 5.62
C ARG A 157 -11.26 -12.17 6.69
N HIS A 158 -10.14 -12.75 6.29
CA HIS A 158 -9.21 -13.35 7.23
C HIS A 158 -8.55 -12.29 8.13
N ASP A 159 -8.05 -11.19 7.57
CA ASP A 159 -7.34 -10.16 8.32
C ASP A 159 -8.23 -9.40 9.32
N VAL A 160 -9.52 -9.19 9.01
CA VAL A 160 -10.45 -8.53 9.93
C VAL A 160 -10.72 -9.33 11.20
N ASN A 161 -10.37 -10.63 11.26
CA ASN A 161 -10.41 -11.42 12.50
C ASN A 161 -9.31 -10.99 13.48
N PHE A 162 -8.15 -10.57 12.99
CA PHE A 162 -6.98 -10.28 13.82
C PHE A 162 -6.78 -8.80 14.16
N ASP A 163 -7.43 -7.89 13.44
CA ASP A 163 -7.23 -6.45 13.58
C ASP A 163 -8.58 -5.70 13.58
N ARG A 164 -8.98 -5.22 14.77
CA ARG A 164 -10.21 -4.42 14.97
C ARG A 164 -10.15 -3.06 14.27
N GLU A 165 -8.95 -2.54 13.99
CA GLU A 165 -8.72 -1.24 13.40
C GLU A 165 -8.44 -1.30 11.90
N LEU A 166 -8.47 -2.48 11.28
CA LEU A 166 -8.17 -2.63 9.85
C LEU A 166 -8.96 -1.61 8.99
N HIS A 167 -8.22 -0.85 8.18
CA HIS A 167 -8.76 0.13 7.24
C HIS A 167 -7.85 0.28 6.03
N PHE A 168 -8.44 0.63 4.90
CA PHE A 168 -7.72 0.96 3.67
C PHE A 168 -6.95 2.28 3.83
N ARG A 169 -5.74 2.29 3.29
CA ARG A 169 -4.84 3.45 3.20
C ARG A 169 -4.15 3.46 1.83
N PRO A 170 -3.74 4.63 1.31
CA PRO A 170 -2.90 4.69 0.12
C PRO A 170 -1.59 3.95 0.35
N ASN A 171 -1.22 3.04 -0.56
CA ASN A 171 0.03 2.30 -0.47
C ASN A 171 1.20 3.12 -1.01
N LEU A 172 1.84 3.89 -0.15
CA LEU A 172 3.00 4.74 -0.49
C LEU A 172 4.34 4.12 -0.07
N GLU A 173 4.32 2.98 0.62
CA GLU A 173 5.50 2.41 1.24
C GLU A 173 6.30 1.48 0.30
N GLY A 174 7.57 1.28 0.64
CA GLY A 174 8.46 0.34 -0.04
C GLY A 174 9.01 0.83 -1.39
N SER A 175 9.70 -0.08 -2.09
CA SER A 175 10.26 0.20 -3.42
C SER A 175 9.18 0.41 -4.48
N LYS A 176 8.08 -0.37 -4.41
CA LYS A 176 6.93 -0.24 -5.31
C LYS A 176 6.21 1.09 -5.12
N GLY A 177 5.94 1.53 -3.88
CA GLY A 177 5.35 2.84 -3.60
C GLY A 177 6.20 3.99 -4.16
N ARG A 178 7.52 3.98 -3.91
CA ARG A 178 8.46 4.95 -4.48
C ARG A 178 8.52 4.94 -6.00
N GLN A 179 8.35 3.79 -6.64
CA GLN A 179 8.27 3.69 -8.10
C GLN A 179 6.95 4.27 -8.62
N LYS A 180 5.82 4.00 -7.95
CA LYS A 180 4.51 4.56 -8.29
C LYS A 180 4.52 6.09 -8.18
N MET A 181 5.10 6.65 -7.13
CA MET A 181 5.23 8.11 -6.96
C MET A 181 6.03 8.74 -8.11
N ARG A 182 7.20 8.18 -8.46
CA ARG A 182 8.00 8.68 -9.60
C ARG A 182 7.23 8.64 -10.91
N SER A 183 6.52 7.54 -11.20
CA SER A 183 5.68 7.45 -12.39
C SER A 183 4.52 8.44 -12.38
N ASN A 184 4.00 8.78 -11.20
CA ASN A 184 2.93 9.76 -11.03
C ASN A 184 3.44 11.19 -11.30
N ASP A 185 4.61 11.54 -10.80
CA ASP A 185 5.21 12.85 -11.05
C ASP A 185 5.52 13.06 -12.54
N GLN A 186 6.05 12.03 -13.22
CA GLN A 186 6.23 12.06 -14.68
C GLN A 186 4.91 12.27 -15.44
N TYR A 187 3.83 11.64 -14.98
CA TYR A 187 2.50 11.82 -15.57
C TYR A 187 2.03 13.27 -15.46
N TRP A 188 2.15 13.89 -14.29
CA TRP A 188 1.68 15.27 -14.09
C TRP A 188 2.52 16.30 -14.84
N GLN A 189 3.84 16.10 -14.94
CA GLN A 189 4.69 16.93 -15.81
C GLN A 189 4.29 16.80 -17.28
N ALA A 190 3.93 15.60 -17.74
CA ALA A 190 3.42 15.41 -19.09
C ALA A 190 2.06 16.12 -19.33
N VAL A 191 1.20 16.21 -18.31
CA VAL A 191 -0.06 16.98 -18.38
C VAL A 191 0.22 18.48 -18.43
N GLU A 192 1.25 18.96 -17.73
CA GLU A 192 1.70 20.35 -17.80
C GLU A 192 2.07 20.75 -19.23
N GLY A 193 2.85 19.90 -19.93
CA GLY A 193 3.16 20.09 -21.34
C GLY A 193 1.93 20.09 -22.25
N GLU A 194 0.93 19.25 -21.95
CA GLU A 194 -0.34 19.22 -22.69
C GLU A 194 -1.14 20.53 -22.52
N LEU A 195 -1.25 21.03 -21.29
CA LEU A 195 -1.90 22.31 -21.00
C LEU A 195 -1.17 23.49 -21.63
N PHE A 196 0.17 23.48 -21.58
CA PHE A 196 1.00 24.47 -22.25
C PHE A 196 0.69 24.51 -23.75
N MET A 197 0.63 23.35 -24.41
CA MET A 197 0.37 23.28 -25.84
C MET A 197 -1.01 23.81 -26.23
N TYR A 198 -2.05 23.60 -25.41
CA TYR A 198 -3.37 24.20 -25.67
C TYR A 198 -3.32 25.73 -25.67
N VAL A 199 -2.63 26.32 -24.71
CA VAL A 199 -2.48 27.77 -24.59
C VAL A 199 -1.62 28.30 -25.75
N PHE A 200 -0.44 27.71 -25.94
CA PHE A 200 0.53 28.12 -26.95
C PHE A 200 -0.07 28.07 -28.37
N ALA A 201 -0.66 26.94 -28.74
CA ALA A 201 -1.23 26.78 -30.08
C ALA A 201 -2.47 27.67 -30.30
N ASN A 202 -3.28 27.93 -29.28
CA ASN A 202 -4.40 28.89 -29.40
C ASN A 202 -3.92 30.33 -29.62
N VAL A 203 -2.89 30.78 -28.90
CA VAL A 203 -2.29 32.11 -29.11
C VAL A 203 -1.73 32.23 -30.52
N ARG A 204 -1.01 31.21 -31.00
CA ARG A 204 -0.45 31.18 -32.35
C ARG A 204 -1.53 31.14 -33.44
N LYS A 205 -2.58 30.34 -33.26
CA LYS A 205 -3.75 30.27 -34.15
C LYS A 205 -4.46 31.62 -34.26
N ARG A 206 -4.60 32.36 -33.15
CA ARG A 206 -5.23 33.70 -33.12
C ARG A 206 -4.35 34.77 -33.76
N ALA A 207 -3.03 34.63 -33.67
CA ALA A 207 -2.07 35.54 -34.29
C ALA A 207 -1.81 35.26 -35.79
N ALA A 208 -2.23 34.10 -36.29
CA ALA A 208 -2.04 33.71 -37.69
C ALA A 208 -2.79 34.65 -38.64
N THR A 209 -2.10 35.16 -39.66
CA THR A 209 -2.64 36.11 -40.65
C THR A 209 -3.14 35.44 -41.92
N ASN A 210 -2.70 34.21 -42.19
CA ASN A 210 -3.08 33.44 -43.37
C ASN A 210 -3.84 32.16 -42.99
N ALA A 211 -4.65 31.66 -43.93
CA ALA A 211 -5.49 30.49 -43.71
C ALA A 211 -4.69 29.18 -43.52
N ALA A 212 -3.49 29.10 -44.10
CA ALA A 212 -2.64 27.91 -44.02
C ALA A 212 -2.07 27.72 -42.60
N ASP A 213 -1.53 28.78 -42.00
CA ASP A 213 -1.01 28.81 -40.63
C ASP A 213 -2.14 28.57 -39.63
N GLN A 214 -3.31 29.18 -39.86
CA GLN A 214 -4.47 28.96 -39.02
C GLN A 214 -4.94 27.49 -39.06
N ALA A 215 -4.92 26.86 -40.24
CA ALA A 215 -5.23 25.44 -40.40
C ALA A 215 -4.16 24.53 -39.77
N HIS A 216 -2.87 24.91 -39.87
CA HIS A 216 -1.77 24.21 -39.21
C HIS A 216 -1.94 24.20 -37.69
N TRP A 217 -2.14 25.36 -37.06
CA TRP A 217 -2.34 25.43 -35.60
C TRP A 217 -3.64 24.77 -35.15
N ALA A 218 -4.68 24.78 -35.98
CA ALA A 218 -5.88 23.98 -35.72
C ALA A 218 -5.58 22.47 -35.73
N ARG A 219 -4.69 22.01 -36.61
CA ARG A 219 -4.25 20.61 -36.65
C ARG A 219 -3.39 20.27 -35.43
N VAL A 220 -2.46 21.13 -35.03
CA VAL A 220 -1.65 20.97 -33.79
C VAL A 220 -2.58 20.80 -32.59
N LEU A 221 -3.56 21.69 -32.41
CA LEU A 221 -4.53 21.62 -31.32
C LEU A 221 -5.34 20.30 -31.29
N ASN A 222 -5.70 19.78 -32.47
CA ASN A 222 -6.39 18.49 -32.57
C ASN A 222 -5.47 17.29 -32.29
N GLY A 223 -4.15 17.44 -32.46
CA GLY A 223 -3.13 16.44 -32.14
C GLY A 223 -2.59 16.49 -30.71
N THR A 224 -2.87 17.58 -29.97
CA THR A 224 -2.46 17.76 -28.56
C THR A 224 -3.12 16.78 -27.56
N PRO A 225 -4.43 16.44 -27.63
CA PRO A 225 -5.06 15.61 -26.60
C PRO A 225 -4.37 14.27 -26.38
N ARG A 226 -3.94 13.99 -25.14
CA ARG A 226 -3.34 12.70 -24.74
C ARG A 226 -3.85 12.20 -23.40
N ARG A 227 -3.86 13.06 -22.37
CA ARG A 227 -4.13 12.70 -20.97
C ARG A 227 -5.28 13.49 -20.39
N LEU A 228 -5.47 14.75 -20.79
CA LEU A 228 -6.47 15.63 -20.16
C LEU A 228 -7.90 15.08 -20.28
N ARG A 229 -8.25 14.54 -21.45
CA ARG A 229 -9.51 13.79 -21.65
C ARG A 229 -9.72 12.69 -20.61
N ARG A 230 -8.68 11.88 -20.37
CA ARG A 230 -8.73 10.75 -19.42
C ARG A 230 -8.85 11.22 -17.97
N ILE A 231 -8.32 12.40 -17.64
CA ILE A 231 -8.50 13.02 -16.32
C ILE A 231 -9.97 13.37 -16.10
N PHE A 232 -10.63 14.02 -17.06
CA PHE A 232 -12.06 14.34 -16.93
C PHE A 232 -12.95 13.08 -16.93
N GLU A 233 -12.61 12.06 -17.72
CA GLU A 233 -13.26 10.74 -17.63
C GLU A 233 -13.11 10.16 -16.21
N ALA A 234 -11.90 10.15 -15.66
CA ALA A 234 -11.65 9.64 -14.31
C ALA A 234 -12.42 10.42 -13.25
N ILE A 235 -12.45 11.76 -13.31
CA ILE A 235 -13.20 12.61 -12.37
C ILE A 235 -14.69 12.27 -12.42
N ARG A 236 -15.28 12.23 -13.63
CA ARG A 236 -16.70 11.92 -13.84
C ARG A 236 -17.04 10.53 -13.30
N ASP A 237 -16.23 9.54 -13.65
CA ASP A 237 -16.50 8.15 -13.33
C ASP A 237 -16.35 7.90 -11.82
N ILE A 238 -15.30 8.45 -11.18
CA ILE A 238 -15.13 8.34 -9.73
C ILE A 238 -16.25 9.06 -8.98
N LEU A 239 -16.57 10.31 -9.34
CA LEU A 239 -17.70 11.04 -8.74
C LEU A 239 -19.01 10.28 -8.90
N GLY A 240 -19.24 9.65 -10.05
CA GLY A 240 -20.39 8.79 -10.28
C GLY A 240 -20.53 7.65 -9.26
N THR A 241 -19.42 7.12 -8.75
CA THR A 241 -19.43 6.08 -7.69
C THR A 241 -19.54 6.64 -6.27
N LEU A 242 -19.35 7.94 -6.07
CA LEU A 242 -19.36 8.60 -4.77
C LEU A 242 -20.69 9.27 -4.45
N VAL A 243 -21.39 9.76 -5.48
CA VAL A 243 -22.67 10.45 -5.32
C VAL A 243 -23.86 9.48 -5.37
N PRO A 244 -24.99 9.83 -4.74
CA PRO A 244 -26.23 9.05 -4.84
C PRO A 244 -26.77 8.92 -6.27
N ASP A 245 -27.51 7.84 -6.56
CA ASP A 245 -28.05 7.53 -7.90
C ASP A 245 -28.83 8.67 -8.55
N HIS A 246 -29.60 9.41 -7.76
CA HIS A 246 -30.39 10.54 -8.26
C HIS A 246 -29.53 11.73 -8.71
N GLU A 247 -28.30 11.86 -8.23
CA GLU A 247 -27.35 12.92 -8.63
C GLU A 247 -26.43 12.50 -9.78
N GLN A 248 -26.25 11.19 -10.02
CA GLN A 248 -25.32 10.70 -11.04
C GLN A 248 -25.64 11.22 -12.45
N LYS A 249 -26.93 11.33 -12.82
CA LYS A 249 -27.34 11.89 -14.12
C LYS A 249 -26.89 13.34 -14.29
N ARG A 250 -26.99 14.14 -13.22
CA ARG A 250 -26.56 15.55 -13.21
C ARG A 250 -25.04 15.65 -13.33
N VAL A 251 -24.29 14.81 -12.62
CA VAL A 251 -22.83 14.74 -12.71
C VAL A 251 -22.39 14.39 -14.13
N LYS A 252 -22.97 13.35 -14.73
CA LYS A 252 -22.67 12.94 -16.12
C LYS A 252 -22.98 14.03 -17.14
N ALA A 253 -24.09 14.75 -16.96
CA ALA A 253 -24.46 15.84 -17.86
C ALA A 253 -23.54 17.07 -17.74
N ARG A 254 -23.11 17.43 -16.53
CA ARG A 254 -22.21 18.59 -16.32
C ARG A 254 -20.76 18.29 -16.71
N LEU A 255 -20.32 17.05 -16.53
CA LEU A 255 -19.00 16.54 -16.94
C LEU A 255 -19.10 15.78 -18.27
N ASP A 256 -19.68 16.41 -19.29
CA ASP A 256 -19.60 15.93 -20.67
C ASP A 256 -18.18 16.16 -21.20
N VAL A 257 -17.38 15.09 -21.17
CA VAL A 257 -15.96 15.16 -21.52
C VAL A 257 -15.75 15.61 -22.96
N ASP A 258 -16.64 15.25 -23.90
CA ASP A 258 -16.48 15.65 -25.30
C ASP A 258 -16.70 17.15 -25.46
N LEU A 259 -17.74 17.69 -24.84
CA LEU A 259 -17.98 19.13 -24.83
C LEU A 259 -16.84 19.89 -24.14
N MET A 260 -16.39 19.43 -22.98
CA MET A 260 -15.29 20.07 -22.25
C MET A 260 -14.01 20.10 -23.07
N MET A 261 -13.65 18.99 -23.73
CA MET A 261 -12.46 18.97 -24.60
C MET A 261 -12.61 19.90 -25.80
N GLN A 262 -13.82 20.05 -26.37
CA GLN A 262 -14.08 21.02 -27.45
C GLN A 262 -13.92 22.47 -26.95
N GLU A 263 -14.44 22.79 -25.77
CA GLU A 263 -14.31 24.11 -25.16
C GLU A 263 -12.86 24.45 -24.84
N ILE A 264 -12.07 23.47 -24.36
CA ILE A 264 -10.63 23.63 -24.08
C ILE A 264 -9.84 23.84 -25.37
N ILE A 265 -10.07 23.00 -26.39
CA ILE A 265 -9.39 23.12 -27.69
C ILE A 265 -9.63 24.50 -28.32
N ASN A 266 -10.84 25.05 -28.18
CA ASN A 266 -11.18 26.38 -28.70
C ASN A 266 -10.80 27.54 -27.74
N GLY A 267 -10.32 27.24 -26.54
CA GLY A 267 -9.92 28.23 -25.53
C GLY A 267 -11.09 29.05 -24.98
N VAL A 268 -12.25 28.41 -24.77
CA VAL A 268 -13.49 29.01 -24.24
C VAL A 268 -14.02 28.31 -22.98
N CYS A 269 -13.34 27.27 -22.48
CA CYS A 269 -13.78 26.53 -21.30
C CYS A 269 -13.67 27.38 -20.02
N ASP A 270 -14.78 27.50 -19.29
CA ASP A 270 -14.82 28.19 -18.00
C ASP A 270 -14.39 27.25 -16.86
N LEU A 271 -13.08 27.22 -16.60
CA LEU A 271 -12.49 26.43 -15.53
C LEU A 271 -12.84 26.97 -14.13
N ILE A 272 -13.25 28.24 -14.01
CA ILE A 272 -13.61 28.83 -12.72
C ILE A 272 -14.98 28.31 -12.29
N ASP A 273 -16.00 28.41 -13.16
CA ASP A 273 -17.34 27.87 -12.88
C ASP A 273 -17.30 26.35 -12.65
N LEU A 274 -16.52 25.63 -13.46
CA LEU A 274 -16.32 24.20 -13.27
C LEU A 274 -15.71 23.89 -11.90
N SER A 275 -14.68 24.63 -11.49
CA SER A 275 -14.02 24.46 -10.19
C SER A 275 -14.98 24.71 -9.03
N ASP A 276 -15.76 25.79 -9.08
CA ASP A 276 -16.76 26.13 -8.06
C ASP A 276 -17.86 25.06 -7.97
N TRP A 277 -18.33 24.56 -9.12
CA TRP A 277 -19.32 23.48 -9.16
C TRP A 277 -18.76 22.18 -8.58
N ILE A 278 -17.55 21.76 -8.97
CA ILE A 278 -16.89 20.56 -8.42
C ILE A 278 -16.70 20.71 -6.91
N ALA A 279 -16.19 21.85 -6.44
CA ALA A 279 -16.00 22.10 -5.02
C ALA A 279 -17.32 22.00 -4.24
N THR A 280 -18.42 22.53 -4.80
CA THR A 280 -19.76 22.42 -4.20
C THR A 280 -20.23 20.97 -4.10
N VAL A 281 -20.08 20.18 -5.16
CA VAL A 281 -20.47 18.76 -5.18
C VAL A 281 -19.61 17.95 -4.21
N VAL A 282 -18.30 18.15 -4.24
CA VAL A 282 -17.35 17.43 -3.38
C VAL A 282 -17.62 17.75 -1.91
N LYS A 283 -17.74 19.01 -1.50
CA LYS A 283 -18.04 19.39 -0.11
C LYS A 283 -19.38 18.85 0.38
N LYS A 284 -20.38 18.76 -0.50
CA LYS A 284 -21.70 18.19 -0.15
C LYS A 284 -21.62 16.73 0.26
N HIS A 285 -20.73 15.95 -0.35
CA HIS A 285 -20.64 14.48 -0.16
C HIS A 285 -19.38 14.04 0.61
N CYS A 286 -18.45 14.94 0.89
CA CYS A 286 -17.20 14.66 1.59
C CYS A 286 -17.33 14.89 3.11
N ALA A 287 -16.35 14.40 3.88
CA ALA A 287 -16.27 14.69 5.30
C ALA A 287 -15.83 16.16 5.52
N PRO A 288 -16.48 16.92 6.44
CA PRO A 288 -16.17 18.35 6.64
C PRO A 288 -14.70 18.65 6.96
N MET A 289 -14.01 17.71 7.61
CA MET A 289 -12.58 17.84 7.92
C MET A 289 -11.68 17.93 6.67
N ARG A 290 -12.20 17.58 5.48
CA ARG A 290 -11.49 17.65 4.21
C ARG A 290 -11.79 18.91 3.41
N ASP A 291 -12.72 19.77 3.86
CA ASP A 291 -13.13 20.95 3.11
C ASP A 291 -11.95 21.89 2.79
N ALA A 292 -10.98 21.99 3.69
CA ALA A 292 -9.75 22.76 3.46
C ALA A 292 -8.91 22.24 2.27
N LEU A 293 -8.93 20.94 2.01
CA LEU A 293 -8.27 20.35 0.84
C LEU A 293 -9.03 20.69 -0.45
N VAL A 294 -10.37 20.72 -0.37
CA VAL A 294 -11.23 21.13 -1.49
C VAL A 294 -11.05 22.62 -1.80
N ASP A 295 -10.88 23.45 -0.76
CA ASP A 295 -10.60 24.87 -0.91
C ASP A 295 -9.25 25.13 -1.58
N ALA A 296 -8.20 24.45 -1.14
CA ALA A 296 -6.88 24.53 -1.76
C ALA A 296 -6.92 24.09 -3.24
N MET A 297 -7.56 22.95 -3.52
CA MET A 297 -7.75 22.45 -4.88
C MET A 297 -8.48 23.48 -5.75
N SER A 298 -9.59 24.03 -5.28
CA SER A 298 -10.37 24.99 -6.05
C SER A 298 -9.59 26.28 -6.28
N HIS A 299 -8.88 26.76 -5.26
CA HIS A 299 -8.00 27.93 -5.34
C HIS A 299 -6.92 27.76 -6.41
N ASP A 300 -6.26 26.61 -6.48
CA ASP A 300 -5.17 26.36 -7.44
C ASP A 300 -5.70 26.30 -8.88
N ILE A 301 -6.87 25.67 -9.10
CA ILE A 301 -7.53 25.69 -10.42
C ILE A 301 -7.92 27.12 -10.81
N GLN A 302 -8.52 27.89 -9.89
CA GLN A 302 -8.99 29.24 -10.17
C GLN A 302 -7.84 30.22 -10.42
N SER A 303 -6.79 30.18 -9.58
CA SER A 303 -5.60 31.02 -9.75
C SER A 303 -4.85 30.66 -11.02
N GLY A 304 -4.67 29.37 -11.31
CA GLY A 304 -4.09 28.90 -12.57
C GLY A 304 -4.87 29.37 -13.80
N ALA A 305 -6.20 29.32 -13.77
CA ALA A 305 -7.04 29.81 -14.86
C ALA A 305 -6.97 31.34 -15.04
N ARG A 306 -6.91 32.12 -13.95
CA ARG A 306 -6.84 33.59 -14.00
C ARG A 306 -5.48 34.12 -14.45
N GLU A 307 -4.42 33.47 -13.98
CA GLU A 307 -3.03 33.87 -14.24
C GLU A 307 -2.44 33.19 -15.49
N ASN A 308 -3.18 32.25 -16.08
CA ASN A 308 -2.74 31.40 -17.18
C ASN A 308 -1.47 30.59 -16.83
N ASP A 309 -1.42 30.09 -15.59
CA ASP A 309 -0.34 29.30 -15.00
C ASP A 309 -0.70 27.81 -15.07
N GLN A 310 0.00 27.07 -15.95
CA GLN A 310 -0.25 25.64 -16.18
C GLN A 310 0.15 24.79 -14.99
N SER A 311 1.19 25.17 -14.24
CA SER A 311 1.66 24.42 -13.09
C SER A 311 0.61 24.42 -11.98
N LYS A 312 -0.04 25.57 -11.73
CA LYS A 312 -1.17 25.66 -10.78
C LYS A 312 -2.40 24.86 -11.22
N LEU A 313 -2.72 24.87 -12.51
CA LEU A 313 -3.82 24.05 -13.05
C LEU A 313 -3.56 22.54 -12.87
N VAL A 314 -2.34 22.09 -13.16
CA VAL A 314 -1.92 20.70 -12.94
C VAL A 314 -2.03 20.32 -11.47
N GLU A 315 -1.55 21.18 -10.57
CA GLU A 315 -1.61 20.92 -9.13
C GLU A 315 -3.05 20.85 -8.63
N GLY A 316 -3.93 21.75 -9.11
CA GLY A 316 -5.37 21.69 -8.82
C GLY A 316 -6.04 20.39 -9.30
N LEU A 317 -5.74 19.93 -10.53
CA LEU A 317 -6.25 18.64 -11.04
C LEU A 317 -5.70 17.43 -10.27
N ARG A 318 -4.43 17.50 -9.86
CA ARG A 318 -3.80 16.48 -9.02
C ARG A 318 -4.47 16.40 -7.65
N GLN A 319 -4.69 17.54 -7.00
CA GLN A 319 -5.40 17.61 -5.73
C GLN A 319 -6.83 17.09 -5.85
N LEU A 320 -7.54 17.40 -6.94
CA LEU A 320 -8.89 16.89 -7.18
C LEU A 320 -8.92 15.35 -7.18
N LEU A 321 -8.04 14.70 -7.95
CA LEU A 321 -7.99 13.23 -7.96
C LEU A 321 -7.62 12.66 -6.59
N ASN A 322 -6.71 13.31 -5.84
CA ASN A 322 -6.36 12.89 -4.47
C ASN A 322 -7.54 13.03 -3.50
N VAL A 323 -8.32 14.10 -3.60
CA VAL A 323 -9.54 14.30 -2.80
C VAL A 323 -10.57 13.20 -3.12
N LEU A 324 -10.76 12.88 -4.40
CA LEU A 324 -11.69 11.82 -4.82
C LEU A 324 -11.25 10.42 -4.35
N GLU A 325 -9.95 10.09 -4.44
CA GLU A 325 -9.40 8.85 -3.86
C GLU A 325 -9.67 8.79 -2.36
N ALA A 326 -9.45 9.90 -1.66
CA ALA A 326 -9.59 9.94 -0.22
C ALA A 326 -11.06 9.86 0.23
N MET A 327 -12.00 10.46 -0.52
CA MET A 327 -13.43 10.24 -0.33
C MET A 327 -13.81 8.77 -0.52
N LYS A 328 -13.29 8.11 -1.54
CA LYS A 328 -13.56 6.69 -1.80
C LYS A 328 -13.04 5.81 -0.67
N LEU A 329 -11.85 6.11 -0.15
CA LEU A 329 -11.28 5.45 1.02
C LEU A 329 -12.16 5.65 2.27
N ASP A 330 -12.71 6.85 2.48
CA ASP A 330 -13.61 7.10 3.62
C ASP A 330 -14.87 6.22 3.55
N VAL A 331 -15.50 6.15 2.37
CA VAL A 331 -16.67 5.29 2.12
C VAL A 331 -16.33 3.83 2.39
N ALA A 332 -15.23 3.32 1.83
CA ALA A 332 -14.80 1.94 2.00
C ALA A 332 -14.43 1.61 3.45
N ASN A 333 -13.79 2.55 4.16
CA ASN A 333 -13.43 2.39 5.57
C ASN A 333 -14.63 2.40 6.49
N HIS A 334 -15.62 3.26 6.22
CA HIS A 334 -16.90 3.23 6.90
C HIS A 334 -17.61 1.89 6.67
N GLN A 335 -17.63 1.41 5.42
CA GLN A 335 -18.20 0.11 5.05
C GLN A 335 -17.53 -1.05 5.80
N ILE A 336 -16.20 -1.14 5.81
CA ILE A 336 -15.48 -2.18 6.58
C ILE A 336 -15.86 -2.13 8.05
N ARG A 337 -15.84 -0.95 8.69
CA ARG A 337 -16.16 -0.81 10.11
C ARG A 337 -17.56 -1.33 10.42
N TYR A 338 -18.54 -0.95 9.60
CA TYR A 338 -19.92 -1.37 9.75
C TYR A 338 -20.10 -2.88 9.50
N MET A 339 -19.47 -3.41 8.46
CA MET A 339 -19.62 -4.82 8.06
C MET A 339 -18.76 -5.79 8.85
N ARG A 340 -17.78 -5.32 9.63
CA ARG A 340 -16.81 -6.19 10.32
C ARG A 340 -17.46 -7.34 11.09
N PRO A 341 -18.51 -7.13 11.92
CA PRO A 341 -19.16 -8.25 12.61
C PRO A 341 -19.72 -9.30 11.64
N LEU A 342 -20.32 -8.85 10.53
CA LEU A 342 -20.88 -9.73 9.49
C LEU A 342 -19.78 -10.52 8.76
N LEU A 343 -18.65 -9.86 8.46
CA LEU A 343 -17.52 -10.49 7.76
C LEU A 343 -16.79 -11.50 8.65
N VAL A 344 -16.69 -11.22 9.94
CA VAL A 344 -16.06 -12.11 10.93
C VAL A 344 -16.93 -13.35 11.16
N ASP A 345 -18.23 -13.16 11.37
CA ASP A 345 -19.19 -14.25 11.62
C ASP A 345 -19.18 -15.31 10.50
N ASP A 346 -19.25 -14.87 9.24
CA ASP A 346 -19.23 -15.74 8.06
C ASP A 346 -17.81 -16.12 7.59
N SER A 347 -16.75 -15.64 8.25
CA SER A 347 -15.36 -15.81 7.78
C SER A 347 -14.93 -17.27 7.66
N ILE A 348 -15.29 -18.11 8.63
CA ILE A 348 -14.90 -19.53 8.66
C ILE A 348 -15.53 -20.27 7.48
N GLN A 349 -16.85 -20.11 7.29
CA GLN A 349 -17.59 -20.80 6.24
C GLN A 349 -17.13 -20.36 4.85
N PHE A 350 -16.96 -19.05 4.64
CA PHE A 350 -16.42 -18.52 3.39
C PHE A 350 -15.02 -19.07 3.09
N GLN A 351 -14.11 -19.03 4.07
CA GLN A 351 -12.74 -19.53 3.91
C GLN A 351 -12.71 -21.04 3.65
N TYR A 352 -13.58 -21.82 4.29
CA TYR A 352 -13.70 -23.26 4.02
C TYR A 352 -14.06 -23.52 2.56
N MET A 353 -15.15 -22.92 2.07
CA MET A 353 -15.59 -23.09 0.67
C MET A 353 -14.55 -22.59 -0.32
N TYR A 354 -13.90 -21.47 -0.03
CA TYR A 354 -12.90 -20.88 -0.90
C TYR A 354 -11.64 -21.75 -0.99
N ASN A 355 -11.18 -22.30 0.14
CA ASN A 355 -10.01 -23.19 0.15
C ASN A 355 -10.33 -24.57 -0.41
N LYS A 356 -11.55 -25.08 -0.24
CA LYS A 356 -12.03 -26.29 -0.93
C LYS A 356 -11.94 -26.12 -2.45
N HIS A 357 -12.50 -25.03 -2.99
CA HIS A 357 -12.37 -24.70 -4.40
C HIS A 357 -10.91 -24.69 -4.87
N ARG A 358 -10.01 -24.08 -4.08
CA ARG A 358 -8.58 -24.02 -4.38
C ARG A 358 -7.88 -25.38 -4.35
N ILE A 359 -8.33 -26.30 -3.51
CA ILE A 359 -7.87 -27.70 -3.53
C ILE A 359 -8.34 -28.38 -4.81
N ASP A 360 -9.62 -28.21 -5.18
CA ASP A 360 -10.20 -28.80 -6.40
C ASP A 360 -9.48 -28.33 -7.67
N VAL A 361 -9.04 -27.07 -7.73
CA VAL A 361 -8.24 -26.53 -8.83
C VAL A 361 -6.71 -26.72 -8.66
N SER A 362 -6.28 -27.58 -7.74
CA SER A 362 -4.87 -27.93 -7.46
C SER A 362 -3.97 -26.71 -7.17
N ARG A 363 -4.54 -25.65 -6.60
CA ARG A 363 -3.77 -24.47 -6.14
C ARG A 363 -3.15 -24.68 -4.77
N ILE A 364 -3.54 -25.73 -4.06
CA ILE A 364 -3.03 -26.11 -2.73
C ILE A 364 -2.65 -27.59 -2.76
N ASP A 365 -1.39 -27.87 -2.44
CA ASP A 365 -0.89 -29.24 -2.32
C ASP A 365 -1.26 -29.82 -0.94
N VAL A 366 -2.37 -30.56 -0.91
CA VAL A 366 -2.86 -31.20 0.31
C VAL A 366 -1.90 -32.29 0.79
N GLY A 367 -1.30 -33.05 -0.13
CA GLY A 367 -0.37 -34.14 0.19
C GLY A 367 0.83 -33.63 0.99
N ARG A 368 1.45 -32.54 0.52
CA ARG A 368 2.57 -31.91 1.24
C ARG A 368 2.17 -31.39 2.63
N CYS A 369 0.96 -30.84 2.77
CA CYS A 369 0.46 -30.39 4.07
C CYS A 369 0.20 -31.56 5.03
N GLN A 370 -0.34 -32.67 4.51
CA GLN A 370 -0.57 -33.90 5.28
C GLN A 370 0.74 -34.55 5.71
N THR A 371 1.75 -34.65 4.84
CA THR A 371 3.08 -35.19 5.17
C THR A 371 3.72 -34.42 6.33
N TRP A 372 3.80 -33.09 6.20
CA TRP A 372 4.34 -32.20 7.25
C TRP A 372 3.66 -32.41 8.61
N TYR A 373 2.34 -32.57 8.60
CA TYR A 373 1.55 -32.79 9.81
C TYR A 373 1.75 -34.19 10.41
N HIS A 374 1.76 -35.22 9.57
CA HIS A 374 1.83 -36.60 10.01
C HIS A 374 3.21 -36.97 10.56
N GLU A 375 4.30 -36.45 9.99
CA GLU A 375 5.66 -36.64 10.50
C GLU A 375 5.75 -36.23 11.97
N GLU A 376 5.17 -35.07 12.32
CA GLU A 376 5.14 -34.61 13.72
C GLU A 376 4.19 -35.45 14.58
N LYS A 377 3.01 -35.82 14.08
CA LYS A 377 2.06 -36.67 14.84
C LYS A 377 2.69 -38.02 15.19
N GLU A 378 3.38 -38.65 14.24
CA GLU A 378 4.09 -39.92 14.45
C GLU A 378 5.24 -39.76 15.44
N ALA A 379 6.05 -38.69 15.33
CA ALA A 379 7.12 -38.40 16.27
C ALA A 379 6.61 -38.18 17.72
N LEU A 380 5.50 -37.47 17.90
CA LEU A 380 4.88 -37.28 19.21
C LEU A 380 4.27 -38.58 19.76
N SER A 381 3.69 -39.42 18.90
CA SER A 381 3.10 -40.70 19.30
C SER A 381 4.19 -41.65 19.81
N LEU A 382 5.34 -41.71 19.13
CA LEU A 382 6.51 -42.46 19.59
C LEU A 382 6.99 -41.98 20.96
N ARG A 383 7.15 -40.66 21.13
CA ARG A 383 7.54 -40.08 22.43
C ARG A 383 6.52 -40.37 23.54
N ALA A 384 5.23 -40.36 23.22
CA ALA A 384 4.18 -40.71 24.17
C ALA A 384 4.27 -42.18 24.58
N THR A 385 4.56 -43.10 23.65
CA THR A 385 4.76 -44.52 24.00
C THR A 385 5.99 -44.77 24.87
N GLU A 386 7.08 -44.03 24.65
CA GLU A 386 8.30 -44.12 25.47
C GLU A 386 8.10 -43.59 26.89
N THR A 387 7.23 -42.60 27.07
CA THR A 387 7.00 -41.90 28.34
C THR A 387 5.74 -42.35 29.08
N ASP A 388 5.06 -43.39 28.58
CA ASP A 388 3.72 -43.84 29.05
C ASP A 388 2.70 -42.69 29.15
N GLY A 389 2.80 -41.76 28.18
CA GLY A 389 2.00 -40.54 28.10
C GLY A 389 0.72 -40.70 27.28
N ALA A 390 -0.18 -39.74 27.42
CA ALA A 390 -1.38 -39.67 26.58
C ALA A 390 -1.01 -39.48 25.10
N GLN A 391 -1.74 -40.17 24.21
CA GLN A 391 -1.54 -40.02 22.77
C GLN A 391 -1.88 -38.58 22.32
N PRO A 392 -1.08 -38.00 21.41
CA PRO A 392 -1.29 -36.63 20.96
C PRO A 392 -2.59 -36.50 20.17
N THR A 393 -3.40 -35.49 20.50
CA THR A 393 -4.58 -35.13 19.69
C THR A 393 -4.15 -34.57 18.34
N GLU A 394 -5.09 -34.44 17.39
CA GLU A 394 -4.75 -33.83 16.11
C GLU A 394 -4.26 -32.39 16.26
N LEU A 395 -4.85 -31.65 17.18
CA LEU A 395 -4.54 -30.26 17.45
C LEU A 395 -3.20 -30.11 18.19
N ASP A 396 -2.84 -31.07 19.04
CA ASP A 396 -1.51 -31.15 19.66
C ASP A 396 -0.41 -31.26 18.60
N ALA A 397 -0.60 -32.16 17.63
CA ALA A 397 0.36 -32.36 16.55
C ALA A 397 0.50 -31.10 15.68
N LEU A 398 -0.63 -30.45 15.32
CA LEU A 398 -0.61 -29.20 14.57
C LEU A 398 0.16 -28.09 15.32
N THR A 399 -0.13 -27.94 16.61
CA THR A 399 0.49 -26.90 17.45
C THR A 399 1.98 -27.14 17.62
N SER A 400 2.39 -28.39 17.87
CA SER A 400 3.80 -28.78 17.99
C SER A 400 4.54 -28.57 16.67
N ALA A 401 3.97 -29.02 15.55
CA ALA A 401 4.55 -28.88 14.22
C ALA A 401 4.79 -27.41 13.90
N LEU A 402 3.78 -26.56 14.09
CA LEU A 402 3.88 -25.13 13.83
C LEU A 402 4.97 -24.47 14.69
N LEU A 403 5.00 -24.73 16.00
CA LEU A 403 5.99 -24.13 16.90
C LEU A 403 7.42 -24.57 16.54
N ARG A 404 7.62 -25.85 16.23
CA ARG A 404 8.93 -26.38 15.80
C ARG A 404 9.38 -25.73 14.49
N ASP A 405 8.47 -25.57 13.54
CA ASP A 405 8.79 -24.96 12.25
C ASP A 405 9.20 -23.48 12.40
N LEU A 406 8.50 -22.73 13.26
CA LEU A 406 8.84 -21.34 13.56
C LEU A 406 10.21 -21.21 14.24
N LEU A 407 10.64 -22.18 15.04
CA LEU A 407 11.92 -22.15 15.74
C LEU A 407 13.09 -22.66 14.88
N PHE A 408 12.91 -23.81 14.22
CA PHE A 408 14.03 -24.61 13.70
C PHE A 408 14.15 -24.63 12.16
N ASN A 409 13.09 -24.36 11.40
CA ASN A 409 13.17 -24.40 9.93
C ASN A 409 13.60 -23.05 9.36
N GLU A 410 14.76 -22.98 8.69
CA GLU A 410 15.29 -21.74 8.10
C GLU A 410 14.80 -21.43 6.69
N THR A 411 14.29 -22.42 5.96
CA THR A 411 14.11 -22.29 4.50
C THR A 411 12.69 -21.96 4.09
N ASN A 412 11.70 -22.69 4.61
CA ASN A 412 10.30 -22.53 4.25
C ASN A 412 9.43 -22.82 5.48
N PRO A 413 9.26 -21.84 6.39
CA PRO A 413 8.40 -22.04 7.54
C PRO A 413 6.94 -22.12 7.09
N CYS A 414 6.28 -23.15 7.58
CA CYS A 414 4.86 -23.49 7.53
C CYS A 414 4.38 -24.04 6.17
N PRO A 415 3.41 -24.97 6.19
CA PRO A 415 2.83 -25.50 4.95
C PRO A 415 1.94 -24.45 4.26
N GLN A 416 1.63 -24.70 2.99
CA GLN A 416 0.87 -23.78 2.14
C GLN A 416 -0.53 -23.43 2.68
N SER A 417 -1.10 -24.27 3.55
CA SER A 417 -2.38 -23.99 4.23
C SER A 417 -2.36 -22.71 5.07
N PHE A 418 -1.18 -22.24 5.52
CA PHE A 418 -1.02 -21.00 6.28
C PHE A 418 -0.75 -19.75 5.41
N TYR A 419 -1.04 -19.79 4.10
CA TYR A 419 -0.73 -18.68 3.19
C TYR A 419 -1.33 -17.32 3.58
N LEU A 420 -2.46 -17.31 4.31
CA LEU A 420 -3.08 -16.07 4.81
C LEU A 420 -2.39 -15.52 6.06
N ASP A 421 -1.72 -16.38 6.82
CA ASP A 421 -1.06 -16.08 8.10
C ASP A 421 0.46 -15.89 7.98
N TYR A 422 1.04 -16.09 6.79
CA TYR A 422 2.50 -16.08 6.59
C TYR A 422 3.21 -14.85 7.20
N ASP A 423 2.69 -13.65 6.96
CA ASP A 423 3.29 -12.43 7.52
C ASP A 423 3.17 -12.38 9.06
N ARG A 424 2.05 -12.84 9.64
CA ARG A 424 1.86 -12.90 11.10
C ARG A 424 2.78 -13.92 11.74
N LEU A 425 2.89 -15.11 11.14
CA LEU A 425 3.79 -16.17 11.57
C LEU A 425 5.26 -15.74 11.46
N ARG A 426 5.62 -14.99 10.40
CA ARG A 426 6.97 -14.40 10.27
C ARG A 426 7.27 -13.42 11.40
N MET A 427 6.31 -12.57 11.79
CA MET A 427 6.49 -11.66 12.92
C MET A 427 6.63 -12.42 14.24
N ILE A 428 5.77 -13.42 14.50
CA ILE A 428 5.85 -14.27 15.70
C ILE A 428 7.19 -14.99 15.77
N ARG A 429 7.68 -15.56 14.65
CA ARG A 429 9.02 -16.15 14.57
C ARG A 429 10.10 -15.15 14.94
N SER A 430 10.03 -13.94 14.40
CA SER A 430 11.00 -12.88 14.73
C SER A 430 10.98 -12.56 16.22
N ASP A 431 9.81 -12.52 16.85
CA ASP A 431 9.67 -12.23 18.28
C ASP A 431 10.21 -13.36 19.15
N ILE A 432 9.88 -14.62 18.83
CA ILE A 432 10.42 -15.80 19.52
C ILE A 432 11.95 -15.83 19.41
N ARG A 433 12.51 -15.61 18.21
CA ARG A 433 13.97 -15.59 17.99
C ARG A 433 14.66 -14.40 18.64
N SER A 434 13.98 -13.26 18.70
CA SER A 434 14.44 -12.10 19.47
C SER A 434 14.53 -12.45 20.95
N SER A 435 13.56 -13.16 21.51
CA SER A 435 13.63 -13.65 22.90
C SER A 435 14.82 -14.58 23.14
N VAL A 436 15.08 -15.54 22.22
CA VAL A 436 16.24 -16.43 22.30
C VAL A 436 17.54 -15.61 22.23
N SER A 437 17.62 -14.64 21.32
CA SER A 437 18.81 -13.80 21.12
C SER A 437 19.10 -12.91 22.33
N HIS A 438 18.07 -12.36 22.98
CA HIS A 438 18.21 -11.62 24.23
C HIS A 438 18.76 -12.51 25.34
N GLU A 439 18.22 -13.73 25.50
CA GLU A 439 18.68 -14.65 26.54
C GLU A 439 20.13 -15.12 26.29
N LEU A 440 20.53 -15.30 25.03
CA LEU A 440 21.95 -15.54 24.67
C LEU A 440 22.86 -14.37 25.10
N CYS A 441 22.43 -13.12 24.89
CA CYS A 441 23.20 -11.95 25.31
C CYS A 441 23.29 -11.87 26.85
N ARG A 442 22.19 -12.18 27.56
CA ARG A 442 22.17 -12.25 29.03
C ARG A 442 23.09 -13.35 29.57
N ALA A 443 23.07 -14.52 28.95
CA ALA A 443 23.94 -15.64 29.31
C ALA A 443 25.41 -15.31 29.06
N LEU A 444 25.73 -14.67 27.92
CA LEU A 444 27.10 -14.25 27.61
C LEU A 444 27.63 -13.20 28.61
N LEU A 445 26.80 -12.24 29.04
CA LEU A 445 27.19 -11.28 30.08
C LEU A 445 27.50 -12.00 31.41
N ALA A 446 26.68 -12.98 31.80
CA ALA A 446 26.90 -13.72 33.04
C ALA A 446 28.13 -14.65 32.97
N ASP A 447 28.38 -15.28 31.83
CA ASP A 447 29.55 -16.17 31.61
C ASP A 447 30.88 -15.39 31.66
N LEU A 448 30.88 -14.15 31.16
CA LEU A 448 32.07 -13.31 31.11
C LEU A 448 32.29 -12.44 32.36
N ALA A 449 31.30 -12.34 33.25
CA ALA A 449 31.43 -11.55 34.47
C ALA A 449 32.43 -12.21 35.44
N SER A 450 33.31 -11.40 36.04
CA SER A 450 34.24 -11.87 37.07
C SER A 450 33.51 -12.57 38.24
N ALA A 451 34.12 -13.64 38.75
CA ALA A 451 33.63 -14.37 39.94
C ALA A 451 33.54 -13.49 41.21
N THR A 452 34.14 -12.30 41.20
CA THR A 452 34.06 -11.32 42.29
C THR A 452 32.75 -10.54 42.32
N VAL A 453 31.96 -10.57 41.25
CA VAL A 453 30.71 -9.80 41.11
C VAL A 453 29.54 -10.57 41.73
N SER A 454 28.75 -9.91 42.57
CA SER A 454 27.58 -10.53 43.21
C SER A 454 26.48 -10.90 42.19
N ALA A 455 25.82 -12.04 42.37
CA ALA A 455 24.72 -12.48 41.52
C ALA A 455 23.57 -11.45 41.35
N PRO A 456 23.14 -10.71 42.40
CA PRO A 456 22.13 -9.66 42.24
C PRO A 456 22.61 -8.49 41.36
N ALA A 457 23.91 -8.19 41.35
CA ALA A 457 24.46 -7.15 40.48
C ALA A 457 24.44 -7.59 39.01
N ILE A 458 24.81 -8.85 38.73
CA ILE A 458 24.72 -9.43 37.39
C ILE A 458 23.27 -9.39 36.89
N LEU A 459 22.30 -9.79 37.73
CA LEU A 459 20.88 -9.79 37.34
C LEU A 459 20.37 -8.39 36.97
N ARG A 460 20.75 -7.36 37.73
CA ARG A 460 20.43 -5.96 37.41
C ARG A 460 21.09 -5.51 36.10
N ALA A 461 22.36 -5.87 35.89
CA ALA A 461 23.08 -5.55 34.66
C ALA A 461 22.46 -6.24 33.43
N GLN A 462 22.05 -7.50 33.55
CA GLN A 462 21.34 -8.20 32.48
C GLN A 462 20.01 -7.52 32.13
N GLY A 463 19.25 -7.04 33.14
CA GLY A 463 18.03 -6.26 32.91
C GLY A 463 18.29 -4.93 32.19
N ALA A 464 19.33 -4.20 32.60
CA ALA A 464 19.74 -2.97 31.94
C ALA A 464 20.27 -3.20 30.50
N LEU A 465 21.01 -4.29 30.31
CA LEU A 465 21.51 -4.73 28.99
C LEU A 465 20.35 -5.04 28.05
N GLN A 466 19.30 -5.72 28.52
CA GLN A 466 18.12 -6.01 27.70
C GLN A 466 17.46 -4.73 27.15
N CYS A 467 17.31 -3.69 27.98
CA CYS A 467 16.81 -2.39 27.54
C CYS A 467 17.74 -1.73 26.50
N ALA A 468 19.05 -1.79 26.72
CA ALA A 468 20.04 -1.24 25.80
C ALA A 468 20.04 -1.95 24.43
N ILE A 469 20.01 -3.29 24.45
CA ILE A 469 19.93 -4.12 23.23
C ILE A 469 18.63 -3.85 22.48
N SER A 470 17.50 -3.76 23.18
CA SER A 470 16.21 -3.43 22.57
C SER A 470 16.27 -2.08 21.83
N ALA A 471 16.99 -1.09 22.38
CA ALA A 471 17.20 0.20 21.72
C ALA A 471 18.15 0.11 20.50
N ILE A 472 19.16 -0.75 20.54
CA ILE A 472 20.11 -0.96 19.43
C ILE A 472 19.47 -1.66 18.24
N VAL A 473 18.71 -2.72 18.51
CA VAL A 473 18.10 -3.56 17.49
C VAL A 473 16.82 -2.93 16.94
N GLY A 474 16.10 -2.18 17.78
CA GLY A 474 14.84 -1.54 17.45
C GLY A 474 13.78 -2.53 16.96
N MET A 475 12.81 -2.03 16.20
CA MET A 475 11.71 -2.86 15.66
C MET A 475 12.16 -3.89 14.61
N SER A 476 13.41 -3.82 14.16
CA SER A 476 13.92 -4.72 13.11
C SER A 476 14.21 -6.14 13.63
N ASN A 477 14.43 -6.30 14.94
CA ASN A 477 14.84 -7.56 15.56
C ASN A 477 16.07 -8.23 14.89
N ARG A 478 16.92 -7.47 14.18
CA ARG A 478 18.09 -7.99 13.44
C ARG A 478 19.37 -8.01 14.27
N PHE A 479 19.46 -8.96 15.19
CA PHE A 479 20.63 -9.14 16.07
C PHE A 479 21.93 -9.37 15.30
N THR A 480 21.90 -10.19 14.25
CA THR A 480 23.07 -10.56 13.45
C THR A 480 23.67 -9.39 12.68
N GLU A 481 22.89 -8.35 12.36
CA GLU A 481 23.37 -7.14 11.69
C GLU A 481 23.96 -6.12 12.69
N ARG A 482 23.68 -6.26 13.99
CA ARG A 482 24.04 -5.28 15.04
C ARG A 482 25.04 -5.82 16.06
N VAL A 483 25.72 -6.92 15.76
CA VAL A 483 26.63 -7.62 16.68
C VAL A 483 27.70 -6.70 17.28
N ALA A 484 28.35 -5.86 16.48
CA ALA A 484 29.39 -4.95 16.96
C ALA A 484 28.85 -3.96 18.02
N ASN A 485 27.66 -3.40 17.79
CA ASN A 485 27.04 -2.46 18.73
C ASN A 485 26.63 -3.16 20.04
N ILE A 486 26.08 -4.37 19.93
CA ILE A 486 25.69 -5.18 21.09
C ILE A 486 26.94 -5.57 21.90
N ALA A 487 28.02 -5.97 21.24
CA ALA A 487 29.28 -6.32 21.89
C ALA A 487 29.85 -5.14 22.69
N VAL A 488 29.81 -3.92 22.15
CA VAL A 488 30.24 -2.71 22.86
C VAL A 488 29.46 -2.51 24.16
N GLU A 489 28.14 -2.66 24.15
CA GLU A 489 27.35 -2.54 25.38
C GLU A 489 27.66 -3.66 26.39
N ILE A 490 27.81 -4.90 25.94
CA ILE A 490 28.21 -6.01 26.82
C ILE A 490 29.54 -5.69 27.51
N VAL A 491 30.54 -5.22 26.77
CA VAL A 491 31.85 -4.81 27.34
C VAL A 491 31.68 -3.68 28.35
N ARG A 492 30.88 -2.65 28.04
CA ARG A 492 30.62 -1.55 29.00
C ARG A 492 30.01 -2.06 30.30
N PHE A 493 29.03 -2.95 30.22
CA PHE A 493 28.42 -3.54 31.42
C PHE A 493 29.41 -4.41 32.20
N LEU A 494 30.25 -5.22 31.53
CA LEU A 494 31.30 -6.01 32.18
C LEU A 494 32.29 -5.12 32.94
N GLN A 495 32.85 -4.11 32.27
CA GLN A 495 33.82 -3.20 32.89
C GLN A 495 33.20 -2.33 34.00
N TYR A 496 31.93 -1.96 33.86
CA TYR A 496 31.20 -1.24 34.91
C TYR A 496 31.00 -2.12 36.16
N LEU A 497 30.67 -3.41 35.98
CA LEU A 497 30.54 -4.36 37.09
C LEU A 497 31.87 -4.59 37.83
N GLU A 498 32.99 -4.52 37.12
CA GLU A 498 34.34 -4.70 37.66
C GLU A 498 34.98 -3.41 38.19
N GLY A 499 34.34 -2.25 37.97
CA GLY A 499 34.89 -0.94 38.34
C GLY A 499 36.10 -0.51 37.51
N THR A 500 36.33 -1.14 36.37
CA THR A 500 37.48 -0.88 35.47
C THR A 500 37.16 0.15 34.39
N TYR A 501 35.90 0.57 34.27
CA TYR A 501 35.47 1.61 33.33
C TYR A 501 35.43 3.00 33.99
N PRO A 502 36.01 4.06 33.38
CA PRO A 502 36.91 4.08 32.21
C PRO A 502 38.38 3.73 32.56
N PRO A 503 39.24 3.26 31.61
CA PRO A 503 39.12 3.27 30.13
C PRO A 503 38.43 2.03 29.50
N PHE A 504 38.05 2.15 28.21
CA PHE A 504 37.39 1.07 27.45
C PHE A 504 38.39 0.04 26.91
N ASP A 505 38.12 -1.26 27.10
CA ASP A 505 39.00 -2.36 26.70
C ASP A 505 38.67 -2.85 25.27
N SER A 506 39.54 -2.52 24.32
CA SER A 506 39.43 -2.94 22.92
C SER A 506 39.78 -4.41 22.68
N THR A 507 40.59 -5.03 23.55
CA THR A 507 40.95 -6.45 23.44
C THR A 507 39.79 -7.34 23.88
N LEU A 508 39.13 -6.97 24.99
CA LEU A 508 37.90 -7.61 25.45
C LEU A 508 36.77 -7.49 24.42
N LEU A 509 36.66 -6.34 23.74
CA LEU A 509 35.68 -6.14 22.66
C LEU A 509 35.81 -7.19 21.54
N ASN A 510 37.02 -7.41 21.02
CA ASN A 510 37.24 -8.39 19.94
C ASN A 510 36.82 -9.81 20.36
N MET A 511 37.11 -10.18 21.60
CA MET A 511 36.73 -11.49 22.15
C MET A 511 35.21 -11.63 22.34
N VAL A 512 34.56 -10.61 22.91
CA VAL A 512 33.10 -10.57 23.09
C VAL A 512 32.39 -10.62 21.74
N GLU A 513 32.86 -9.86 20.75
CA GLU A 513 32.27 -9.81 19.42
C GLU A 513 32.35 -11.17 18.71
N LEU A 514 33.48 -11.87 18.82
CA LEU A 514 33.64 -13.22 18.26
C LEU A 514 32.71 -14.23 18.94
N LYS A 515 32.68 -14.26 20.28
CA LYS A 515 31.77 -15.14 21.04
C LYS A 515 30.31 -14.85 20.74
N LEU A 516 29.94 -13.58 20.62
CA LEU A 516 28.58 -13.16 20.32
C LEU A 516 28.15 -13.58 18.90
N ARG A 517 29.03 -13.45 17.88
CA ARG A 517 28.76 -13.97 16.53
C ARG A 517 28.52 -15.48 16.54
N GLN A 518 29.31 -16.23 17.30
CA GLN A 518 29.16 -17.67 17.42
C GLN A 518 27.85 -18.04 18.12
N ALA A 519 27.50 -17.36 19.22
CA ALA A 519 26.29 -17.63 19.98
C ALA A 519 25.00 -17.28 19.21
N LEU A 520 24.97 -16.17 18.46
CA LEU A 520 23.80 -15.73 17.71
C LEU A 520 23.59 -16.50 16.40
N ASN A 521 24.52 -17.35 15.99
CA ASN A 521 24.34 -18.21 14.82
C ASN A 521 23.24 -19.26 15.11
N PRO A 522 22.17 -19.36 14.29
CA PRO A 522 21.13 -20.38 14.47
C PRO A 522 21.64 -21.82 14.48
N ALA A 523 22.77 -22.09 13.83
CA ALA A 523 23.42 -23.40 13.82
C ALA A 523 24.27 -23.69 15.08
N SER A 524 24.37 -22.74 16.02
CA SER A 524 25.16 -22.93 17.23
C SER A 524 24.43 -23.79 18.26
N GLN A 525 25.20 -24.60 19.02
CA GLN A 525 24.64 -25.41 20.11
C GLN A 525 23.98 -24.56 21.21
N ALA A 526 24.51 -23.36 21.46
CA ALA A 526 23.94 -22.44 22.44
C ALA A 526 22.55 -21.93 22.01
N PHE A 527 22.42 -21.51 20.74
CA PHE A 527 21.14 -21.11 20.17
C PHE A 527 20.14 -22.26 20.17
N ASP A 528 20.56 -23.44 19.69
CA ASP A 528 19.72 -24.62 19.57
C ASP A 528 19.19 -25.12 20.93
N LYS A 529 20.04 -25.12 21.97
CA LYS A 529 19.62 -25.43 23.35
C LYS A 529 18.53 -24.47 23.82
N LEU A 530 18.75 -23.17 23.68
CA LEU A 530 17.84 -22.15 24.20
C LEU A 530 16.54 -22.06 23.38
N ALA A 531 16.60 -22.37 22.09
CA ALA A 531 15.44 -22.57 21.24
C ALA A 531 14.60 -23.78 21.69
N ARG A 532 15.24 -24.90 22.06
CA ARG A 532 14.54 -26.05 22.67
C ARG A 532 13.91 -25.70 24.02
N ASP A 533 14.65 -25.05 24.91
CA ASP A 533 14.12 -24.59 26.21
C ASP A 533 12.92 -23.64 26.02
N THR A 534 12.95 -22.81 24.98
CA THR A 534 11.82 -21.94 24.60
C THR A 534 10.65 -22.73 24.04
N CYS A 535 10.89 -23.75 23.22
CA CYS A 535 9.85 -24.66 22.74
C CYS A 535 9.14 -25.37 23.90
N ASP A 536 9.91 -25.94 24.83
CA ASP A 536 9.40 -26.69 25.98
C ASP A 536 8.62 -25.79 26.96
N ARG A 537 8.99 -24.51 27.05
CA ARG A 537 8.26 -23.49 27.82
C ARG A 537 6.95 -23.05 27.15
N LEU A 538 6.96 -22.81 25.84
CA LEU A 538 5.81 -22.27 25.11
C LEU A 538 4.75 -23.33 24.80
N LEU A 539 5.16 -24.55 24.45
CA LEU A 539 4.24 -25.58 23.98
C LEU A 539 3.12 -25.92 24.98
N PRO A 540 3.37 -26.12 26.29
CA PRO A 540 2.31 -26.39 27.27
C PRO A 540 1.35 -25.21 27.41
N LYS A 541 1.87 -23.97 27.45
CA LYS A 541 1.05 -22.74 27.52
C LYS A 541 0.12 -22.61 26.31
N LEU A 542 0.65 -22.88 25.12
CA LEU A 542 -0.12 -22.89 23.88
C LEU A 542 -1.23 -23.93 23.91
N LYS A 543 -0.93 -25.17 24.30
CA LYS A 543 -1.94 -26.25 24.37
C LYS A 543 -3.09 -25.89 25.31
N ILE A 544 -2.79 -25.38 26.50
CA ILE A 544 -3.81 -24.95 27.49
C ILE A 544 -4.66 -23.82 26.91
N SER A 545 -4.01 -22.79 26.34
CA SER A 545 -4.71 -21.65 25.74
C SER A 545 -5.58 -22.10 24.57
N ILE A 546 -5.08 -22.95 23.68
CA ILE A 546 -5.82 -23.46 22.51
C ILE A 546 -7.03 -24.29 22.94
N GLU A 547 -6.91 -25.20 23.92
CA GLU A 547 -8.07 -25.99 24.37
C GLU A 547 -9.17 -25.11 24.97
N ALA A 548 -8.80 -24.02 25.66
CA ALA A 548 -9.76 -23.06 26.21
C ALA A 548 -10.52 -22.28 25.11
N HIS A 549 -9.91 -22.04 23.95
CA HIS A 549 -10.46 -21.16 22.91
C HIS A 549 -10.96 -21.90 21.65
N ARG A 550 -10.59 -23.16 21.40
CA ARG A 550 -10.87 -23.86 20.14
C ARG A 550 -12.35 -24.08 19.80
N ARG A 551 -13.27 -23.83 20.73
CA ARG A 551 -14.73 -23.98 20.52
C ARG A 551 -15.44 -22.65 20.36
N LEU A 552 -14.72 -21.53 20.49
CA LEU A 552 -15.26 -20.20 20.34
C LEU A 552 -15.55 -19.91 18.87
N SER A 553 -16.59 -19.12 18.61
CA SER A 553 -16.87 -18.60 17.27
C SER A 553 -15.76 -17.66 16.80
N ALA A 554 -15.72 -17.32 15.51
CA ALA A 554 -14.77 -16.34 14.99
C ALA A 554 -14.88 -14.97 15.72
N LEU A 555 -16.12 -14.56 16.05
CA LEU A 555 -16.38 -13.32 16.76
C LEU A 555 -15.91 -13.40 18.22
N ASP A 556 -16.21 -14.50 18.92
CA ASP A 556 -15.76 -14.71 20.30
C ASP A 556 -14.24 -14.85 20.40
N LEU A 557 -13.60 -15.48 19.40
CA LEU A 557 -12.13 -15.55 19.30
C LEU A 557 -11.52 -14.16 19.15
N GLN A 558 -12.08 -13.33 18.27
CA GLN A 558 -11.65 -11.94 18.14
C GLN A 558 -11.83 -11.18 19.45
N ASP A 559 -12.97 -11.33 20.10
CA ASP A 559 -13.26 -10.62 21.35
C ASP A 559 -12.36 -11.04 22.51
N ALA A 560 -12.03 -12.33 22.61
CA ALA A 560 -11.16 -12.87 23.65
C ALA A 560 -9.66 -12.61 23.39
N LEU A 561 -9.20 -12.72 22.14
CA LEU A 561 -7.78 -12.81 21.82
C LEU A 561 -7.20 -11.58 21.11
N VAL A 562 -8.03 -10.67 20.60
CA VAL A 562 -7.56 -9.40 20.03
C VAL A 562 -7.72 -8.30 21.07
N PRO A 563 -6.63 -7.65 21.52
CA PRO A 563 -6.71 -6.58 22.49
C PRO A 563 -7.73 -5.51 22.05
N ALA A 564 -8.58 -5.08 22.98
CA ALA A 564 -9.50 -3.98 22.72
C ALA A 564 -8.69 -2.70 22.52
N THR A 565 -9.04 -1.91 21.51
CA THR A 565 -8.52 -0.56 21.36
C THR A 565 -8.98 0.25 22.56
N ILE A 566 -8.05 0.68 23.41
CA ILE A 566 -8.36 1.66 24.45
C ILE A 566 -8.63 2.98 23.73
N PRO A 567 -9.85 3.56 23.78
CA PRO A 567 -10.07 4.88 23.21
C PRO A 567 -9.14 5.87 23.89
N ALA A 568 -8.48 6.74 23.13
CA ALA A 568 -7.56 7.75 23.65
C ALA A 568 -8.16 8.63 24.77
N LEU A 569 -9.50 8.68 24.88
CA LEU A 569 -10.23 9.36 25.96
C LEU A 569 -10.04 8.74 27.36
N ALA A 570 -9.62 7.47 27.49
CA ALA A 570 -9.38 6.84 28.80
C ALA A 570 -7.98 7.15 29.37
N SER A 571 -7.11 7.82 28.60
CA SER A 571 -5.88 8.41 29.12
C SER A 571 -6.19 9.81 29.64
N THR A 572 -6.92 9.89 30.75
CA THR A 572 -6.95 11.11 31.56
C THR A 572 -5.58 11.30 32.19
N LYS A 573 -4.62 11.84 31.43
CA LYS A 573 -3.51 12.58 32.03
C LYS A 573 -4.11 13.89 32.56
N PRO A 574 -4.18 14.13 33.88
CA PRO A 574 -4.62 15.41 34.38
C PRO A 574 -3.61 16.48 33.93
N PHE A 575 -4.03 17.41 33.08
CA PHE A 575 -3.26 18.59 32.73
C PHE A 575 -3.48 19.66 33.80
N GLY A 576 -2.42 20.03 34.54
CA GLY A 576 -2.43 21.11 35.54
C GLY A 576 -1.16 21.11 36.39
N PHE A 577 -0.59 22.29 36.65
CA PHE A 577 0.54 22.45 37.57
C PHE A 577 0.10 22.04 38.98
N GLY A 578 0.62 20.92 39.50
CA GLY A 578 0.26 20.37 40.81
C GLY A 578 -0.68 19.15 40.80
N ALA A 579 -0.94 18.52 39.65
CA ALA A 579 -1.71 17.27 39.61
C ALA A 579 -0.93 16.12 40.30
N VAL A 580 -1.37 15.72 41.49
CA VAL A 580 -0.90 14.51 42.18
C VAL A 580 -1.41 13.30 41.41
N CYS A 581 -0.49 12.48 40.88
CA CYS A 581 -0.85 11.17 40.32
C CYS A 581 -1.50 10.34 41.44
N ALA A 582 -2.82 10.19 41.42
CA ALA A 582 -3.44 9.08 42.12
C ALA A 582 -2.89 7.80 41.47
N PRO A 583 -2.27 6.88 42.23
CA PRO A 583 -1.85 5.60 41.68
C PRO A 583 -3.08 4.94 41.03
N PRO A 584 -2.93 4.31 39.85
CA PRO A 584 -4.04 3.61 39.22
C PRO A 584 -4.68 2.65 40.23
N PRO A 585 -6.01 2.48 40.23
CA PRO A 585 -6.66 1.51 41.10
C PRO A 585 -5.96 0.17 40.89
N SER A 586 -5.51 -0.43 41.99
CA SER A 586 -4.84 -1.72 42.04
C SER A 586 -5.76 -2.81 41.49
N ALA A 587 -5.91 -2.86 40.17
CA ALA A 587 -6.26 -4.09 39.47
C ALA A 587 -5.13 -5.04 39.84
N ALA A 588 -5.44 -6.06 40.64
CA ALA A 588 -4.50 -7.07 41.12
C ALA A 588 -3.45 -7.32 40.05
N ALA A 589 -2.20 -6.97 40.33
CA ALA A 589 -1.12 -7.02 39.34
C ALA A 589 -1.10 -8.43 38.74
N LYS A 590 -1.70 -8.59 37.55
CA LYS A 590 -1.58 -9.83 36.80
C LYS A 590 -0.09 -10.06 36.67
N ALA A 591 0.38 -11.21 37.12
CA ALA A 591 1.78 -11.58 36.98
C ALA A 591 2.15 -11.40 35.52
N TYR A 592 3.10 -10.50 35.24
CA TYR A 592 3.57 -10.26 33.88
C TYR A 592 4.18 -11.56 33.34
N ASP A 593 3.51 -12.19 32.37
CA ASP A 593 4.04 -13.35 31.66
C ASP A 593 4.66 -12.85 30.34
N PRO A 594 6.00 -12.94 30.17
CA PRO A 594 6.66 -12.49 28.95
C PRO A 594 6.22 -13.25 27.69
N ASP A 595 5.62 -14.44 27.86
CA ASP A 595 5.15 -15.28 26.76
C ASP A 595 3.68 -15.01 26.39
N GLU A 596 2.92 -14.25 27.20
CA GLU A 596 1.46 -14.09 27.06
C GLU A 596 1.06 -13.60 25.66
N ASP A 597 1.79 -12.62 25.12
CA ASP A 597 1.50 -12.04 23.81
C ASP A 597 1.71 -13.04 22.66
N ILE A 598 2.82 -13.80 22.70
CA ILE A 598 3.14 -14.82 21.70
C ILE A 598 2.09 -15.94 21.77
N VAL A 599 1.78 -16.41 22.98
CA VAL A 599 0.79 -17.46 23.22
C VAL A 599 -0.59 -17.03 22.71
N ARG A 600 -1.03 -15.80 23.02
CA ARG A 600 -2.31 -15.24 22.59
C ARG A 600 -2.39 -15.15 21.05
N ARG A 601 -1.38 -14.56 20.40
CA ARG A 601 -1.35 -14.42 18.92
C ARG A 601 -1.36 -15.78 18.22
N MET A 602 -0.51 -16.71 18.67
CA MET A 602 -0.46 -18.06 18.09
C MET A 602 -1.75 -18.84 18.35
N THR A 603 -2.36 -18.72 19.54
CA THR A 603 -3.64 -19.35 19.86
C THR A 603 -4.72 -18.92 18.86
N HIS A 604 -4.83 -17.62 18.58
CA HIS A 604 -5.82 -17.11 17.63
C HIS A 604 -5.61 -17.70 16.23
N ILE A 605 -4.36 -17.68 15.73
CA ILE A 605 -4.02 -18.26 14.41
C ILE A 605 -4.39 -19.74 14.37
N VAL A 606 -3.95 -20.54 15.36
CA VAL A 606 -4.18 -21.99 15.38
C VAL A 606 -5.67 -22.31 15.49
N CYS A 607 -6.42 -21.63 16.35
CA CYS A 607 -7.86 -21.84 16.49
C CYS A 607 -8.60 -21.51 15.19
N LEU A 608 -8.37 -20.34 14.59
CA LEU A 608 -9.05 -19.96 13.35
C LEU A 608 -8.66 -20.90 12.20
N HIS A 609 -7.37 -21.25 12.09
CA HIS A 609 -6.87 -22.22 11.12
C HIS A 609 -7.54 -23.59 11.29
N TRP A 610 -7.65 -24.07 12.54
CA TRP A 610 -8.28 -25.35 12.84
C TRP A 610 -9.74 -25.39 12.39
N HIS A 611 -10.51 -24.32 12.65
CA HIS A 611 -11.91 -24.24 12.23
C HIS A 611 -12.10 -24.37 10.72
N VAL A 612 -11.19 -23.80 9.93
CA VAL A 612 -11.24 -23.83 8.45
C VAL A 612 -10.69 -25.14 7.89
N TRP A 613 -9.54 -25.60 8.39
CA TRP A 613 -8.73 -26.62 7.70
C TRP A 613 -8.84 -28.03 8.26
N GLN A 614 -9.43 -28.22 9.45
CA GLN A 614 -9.48 -29.55 10.09
C GLN A 614 -10.06 -30.63 9.18
N ASN A 615 -11.14 -30.34 8.46
CA ASN A 615 -11.80 -31.32 7.59
C ASN A 615 -11.26 -31.31 6.15
N LEU A 616 -10.43 -30.32 5.79
CA LEU A 616 -9.83 -30.21 4.46
C LEU A 616 -8.47 -30.93 4.38
N ILE A 617 -7.72 -30.95 5.48
CA ILE A 617 -6.34 -31.49 5.49
C ILE A 617 -6.16 -32.52 6.61
N TYR A 618 -6.41 -32.14 7.86
CA TYR A 618 -5.91 -32.89 9.03
C TYR A 618 -6.75 -34.11 9.43
N ARG A 619 -8.05 -34.06 9.17
CA ARG A 619 -9.02 -35.16 9.36
C ARG A 619 -9.50 -35.78 8.05
N ALA A 620 -9.05 -35.23 6.93
CA ALA A 620 -9.33 -35.82 5.62
C ALA A 620 -8.56 -37.14 5.47
N ASP A 621 -9.11 -38.06 4.67
CA ASP A 621 -8.40 -39.29 4.34
C ASP A 621 -7.04 -38.96 3.71
N ARG A 622 -6.02 -39.77 4.03
CA ARG A 622 -4.68 -39.57 3.47
C ARG A 622 -4.76 -39.69 1.95
N VAL A 623 -4.29 -38.66 1.26
CA VAL A 623 -4.04 -38.78 -0.18
C VAL A 623 -2.81 -39.64 -0.33
N GLU A 624 -2.97 -40.88 -0.79
CA GLU A 624 -1.84 -41.74 -1.13
C GLU A 624 -1.06 -41.08 -2.28
N LEU A 625 0.08 -40.49 -1.95
CA LEU A 625 1.05 -40.06 -2.94
C LEU A 625 1.48 -41.31 -3.72
N PRO A 626 1.43 -41.32 -5.07
CA PRO A 626 1.93 -42.44 -5.85
C PRO A 626 3.43 -42.67 -5.54
N GLY A 627 3.69 -43.72 -4.76
CA GLY A 627 4.97 -44.42 -4.57
C GLY A 627 6.25 -43.58 -4.53
N ALA A 628 6.65 -43.12 -3.34
CA ALA A 628 8.05 -42.92 -3.02
C ALA A 628 8.56 -44.19 -2.32
N ASN A 629 9.04 -45.18 -3.09
CA ASN A 629 9.94 -46.23 -2.61
C ASN A 629 10.89 -46.66 -3.76
N ASP A 630 12.18 -46.42 -3.50
CA ASP A 630 13.40 -47.10 -3.96
C ASP A 630 13.74 -47.34 -5.45
N SER A 631 14.73 -46.56 -5.92
CA SER A 631 15.98 -46.98 -6.58
C SER A 631 16.01 -48.16 -7.59
N GLU A 632 16.07 -47.86 -8.90
CA GLU A 632 17.17 -48.22 -9.84
C GLU A 632 16.76 -48.10 -11.34
N LEU A 633 17.61 -47.40 -12.09
CA LEU A 633 17.97 -47.54 -13.52
C LEU A 633 16.89 -47.92 -14.58
N GLY A 634 16.63 -46.94 -15.47
CA GLY A 634 16.84 -47.16 -16.91
C GLY A 634 15.62 -47.19 -17.83
N SER A 635 15.77 -46.40 -18.91
CA SER A 635 15.12 -46.47 -20.23
C SER A 635 13.81 -45.71 -20.45
N GLU A 636 13.93 -44.74 -21.35
CA GLU A 636 12.87 -44.06 -22.06
C GLU A 636 11.99 -45.05 -22.83
N SER A 637 10.67 -44.92 -22.73
CA SER A 637 9.79 -45.37 -23.80
C SER A 637 8.45 -44.63 -23.76
N SER A 638 8.17 -43.98 -24.89
CA SER A 638 6.91 -43.36 -25.27
C SER A 638 5.83 -44.40 -25.62
N CYS A 639 4.63 -44.27 -25.08
CA CYS A 639 3.37 -44.68 -25.74
C CYS A 639 2.17 -44.20 -24.90
N SER A 640 1.31 -43.32 -25.41
CA SER A 640 0.10 -43.62 -26.20
C SER A 640 -1.11 -43.98 -25.33
N ALA A 641 -2.17 -43.19 -25.47
CA ALA A 641 -3.44 -43.26 -24.78
C ALA A 641 -4.21 -44.57 -24.99
N ALA A 642 -4.98 -44.98 -23.96
CA ALA A 642 -6.44 -45.16 -23.97
C ALA A 642 -6.94 -46.33 -23.09
N SER A 643 -8.07 -46.04 -22.41
CA SER A 643 -9.11 -46.92 -21.83
C SER A 643 -9.20 -46.86 -20.29
N SER A 644 -10.03 -45.97 -19.73
CA SER A 644 -11.50 -46.01 -19.58
C SER A 644 -12.02 -47.11 -18.66
N THR A 645 -12.13 -46.83 -17.36
CA THR A 645 -13.21 -47.37 -16.50
C THR A 645 -13.60 -46.33 -15.43
N SER A 646 -14.85 -45.86 -15.53
CA SER A 646 -15.71 -45.24 -14.51
C SER A 646 -15.08 -44.33 -13.44
N ALA A 647 -14.77 -43.09 -13.81
CA ALA A 647 -14.78 -41.98 -12.85
C ALA A 647 -16.22 -41.48 -12.71
N SER A 648 -16.80 -41.56 -11.50
CA SER A 648 -17.95 -40.75 -11.15
C SER A 648 -17.63 -39.30 -11.51
N ALA A 649 -18.46 -38.65 -12.32
CA ALA A 649 -18.25 -37.24 -12.68
C ALA A 649 -18.25 -36.41 -11.39
N SER A 650 -17.06 -36.01 -10.94
CA SER A 650 -16.93 -35.02 -9.87
C SER A 650 -17.69 -33.78 -10.31
N PRO A 651 -18.56 -33.20 -9.45
CA PRO A 651 -19.24 -31.96 -9.81
C PRO A 651 -18.20 -30.91 -10.19
N SER A 652 -18.52 -30.10 -11.21
CA SER A 652 -17.63 -29.01 -11.63
C SER A 652 -17.27 -28.15 -10.41
N PRO A 653 -16.00 -27.74 -10.24
CA PRO A 653 -15.57 -27.02 -9.04
C PRO A 653 -16.40 -25.75 -8.89
N THR A 654 -16.94 -25.49 -7.71
CA THR A 654 -17.71 -24.28 -7.40
C THR A 654 -16.85 -23.27 -6.65
N ILE A 655 -17.09 -21.97 -6.87
CA ILE A 655 -16.45 -20.89 -6.12
C ILE A 655 -17.49 -20.19 -5.23
N PRO A 656 -17.20 -19.90 -3.95
CA PRO A 656 -18.11 -19.11 -3.13
C PRO A 656 -18.11 -17.65 -3.57
N ILE A 657 -19.30 -17.09 -3.77
CA ILE A 657 -19.52 -15.67 -4.01
C ILE A 657 -20.44 -15.16 -2.91
N ALA A 658 -19.94 -14.18 -2.17
CA ALA A 658 -20.68 -13.46 -1.16
C ALA A 658 -21.49 -12.32 -1.80
N HIS A 659 -22.73 -12.20 -1.37
CA HIS A 659 -23.68 -11.16 -1.75
C HIS A 659 -24.11 -10.37 -0.51
N ALA A 660 -24.14 -9.05 -0.66
CA ALA A 660 -24.66 -8.14 0.35
C ALA A 660 -26.19 -8.21 0.40
N VAL A 661 -26.75 -8.39 1.60
CA VAL A 661 -28.20 -8.39 1.85
C VAL A 661 -28.59 -7.04 2.43
N TYR A 662 -29.58 -6.39 1.85
CA TYR A 662 -30.05 -5.06 2.28
C TYR A 662 -31.47 -5.13 2.85
N ALA A 663 -31.79 -4.23 3.77
CA ALA A 663 -33.15 -4.14 4.29
C ALA A 663 -34.09 -3.55 3.24
N PRO A 664 -35.39 -3.89 3.25
CA PRO A 664 -36.36 -3.28 2.34
C PRO A 664 -36.32 -1.75 2.41
N GLY A 665 -36.06 -1.10 1.29
CA GLY A 665 -35.97 0.37 1.20
C GLY A 665 -34.60 1.00 1.50
N THR A 666 -33.58 0.20 1.87
CA THR A 666 -32.19 0.70 2.00
C THR A 666 -31.29 -0.02 1.01
N GLN A 667 -30.35 0.68 0.38
CA GLN A 667 -29.38 0.10 -0.58
C GLN A 667 -27.92 0.46 -0.24
N TRP A 668 -27.70 1.22 0.83
CA TRP A 668 -26.41 1.85 1.12
C TRP A 668 -25.55 1.03 2.07
N LEU A 669 -26.17 0.32 3.02
CA LEU A 669 -25.49 -0.51 4.02
C LEU A 669 -26.17 -1.88 4.16
N PRO A 670 -25.42 -2.99 4.11
CA PRO A 670 -26.00 -4.32 4.17
C PRO A 670 -26.31 -4.75 5.60
N VAL A 671 -27.48 -5.34 5.81
CA VAL A 671 -27.88 -5.95 7.08
C VAL A 671 -27.37 -7.38 7.24
N GLY A 672 -26.85 -7.98 6.17
CA GLY A 672 -26.30 -9.34 6.20
C GLY A 672 -25.42 -9.63 4.98
N VAL A 673 -24.75 -10.77 5.00
CA VAL A 673 -23.98 -11.29 3.87
C VAL A 673 -24.36 -12.75 3.67
N THR A 674 -24.70 -13.13 2.43
CA THR A 674 -25.04 -14.52 2.07
C THR A 674 -24.02 -15.06 1.07
N VAL A 675 -23.55 -16.28 1.26
CA VAL A 675 -22.62 -16.94 0.35
C VAL A 675 -23.37 -17.94 -0.52
N THR A 676 -23.22 -17.81 -1.83
CA THR A 676 -23.74 -18.74 -2.84
C THR A 676 -22.60 -19.39 -3.61
N GLU A 677 -22.77 -20.64 -4.01
CA GLU A 677 -21.80 -21.35 -4.84
C GLU A 677 -22.12 -21.19 -6.33
N VAL A 678 -21.13 -20.79 -7.12
CA VAL A 678 -21.26 -20.64 -8.58
C VAL A 678 -20.27 -21.56 -9.29
N ALA A 679 -20.70 -22.21 -10.37
CA ALA A 679 -19.86 -23.11 -11.14
C ALA A 679 -18.64 -22.36 -11.71
N SER A 680 -17.44 -22.90 -11.48
CA SER A 680 -16.19 -22.38 -12.04
C SER A 680 -16.10 -22.76 -13.52
N SER A 681 -16.68 -21.95 -14.40
CA SER A 681 -16.37 -22.02 -15.82
C SER A 681 -14.89 -21.64 -16.00
N GLY A 682 -14.11 -22.53 -16.61
CA GLY A 682 -12.64 -22.65 -16.54
C GLY A 682 -11.76 -21.50 -17.05
N ASN A 683 -12.18 -20.23 -16.94
CA ASN A 683 -11.37 -19.06 -17.28
C ASN A 683 -11.66 -17.81 -16.41
N ALA A 684 -12.25 -17.95 -15.23
CA ALA A 684 -12.52 -16.81 -14.35
C ALA A 684 -11.28 -16.38 -13.55
N GLN A 685 -10.43 -15.54 -14.14
CA GLN A 685 -9.88 -14.42 -13.36
C GLN A 685 -11.07 -13.60 -12.86
N LEU A 686 -11.04 -13.18 -11.59
CA LEU A 686 -12.07 -12.38 -10.92
C LEU A 686 -12.41 -11.08 -11.69
N ALA A 687 -13.25 -11.19 -12.72
CA ALA A 687 -14.07 -10.14 -13.27
C ALA A 687 -15.53 -10.56 -13.02
N LEU A 688 -16.06 -10.17 -11.86
CA LEU A 688 -17.51 -10.23 -11.63
C LEU A 688 -18.19 -9.25 -12.60
N PRO A 689 -19.44 -9.52 -13.04
CA PRO A 689 -20.09 -8.75 -14.08
C PRO A 689 -20.32 -7.31 -13.63
N LEU A 690 -19.97 -6.35 -14.48
CA LEU A 690 -20.51 -4.99 -14.39
C LEU A 690 -22.04 -5.07 -14.52
N PRO A 691 -22.82 -4.23 -13.83
CA PRO A 691 -24.25 -4.16 -14.06
C PRO A 691 -24.50 -3.64 -15.48
N GLU A 692 -25.13 -4.44 -16.33
CA GLU A 692 -25.62 -3.98 -17.63
C GLU A 692 -26.71 -2.90 -17.42
N PRO A 693 -26.69 -1.81 -18.20
CA PRO A 693 -27.75 -0.81 -18.16
C PRO A 693 -29.04 -1.40 -18.72
N GLN A 694 -30.12 -1.32 -17.95
CA GLN A 694 -31.47 -1.66 -18.42
C GLN A 694 -31.93 -0.61 -19.44
N ASP A 695 -31.74 -0.88 -20.72
CA ASP A 695 -32.53 -0.29 -21.80
C ASP A 695 -33.59 -1.31 -22.23
N THR A 696 -34.84 -1.08 -21.82
CA THR A 696 -36.00 -1.72 -22.45
C THR A 696 -36.85 -0.66 -23.14
N ALA A 697 -36.46 -0.33 -24.38
CA ALA A 697 -37.37 0.24 -25.35
C ALA A 697 -38.28 -0.88 -25.88
N VAL A 698 -39.48 -1.01 -25.32
CA VAL A 698 -40.53 -1.89 -25.85
C VAL A 698 -41.14 -1.21 -27.08
N ARG A 699 -40.83 -1.76 -28.26
CA ARG A 699 -41.42 -1.37 -29.54
C ARG A 699 -42.71 -2.16 -29.74
N ALA A 700 -43.80 -1.43 -29.87
CA ALA A 700 -45.15 -1.94 -30.11
C ALA A 700 -45.31 -2.62 -31.49
N ALA A 701 -46.20 -3.60 -31.54
CA ALA A 701 -46.95 -4.00 -32.74
C ALA A 701 -48.35 -4.48 -32.34
N PRO A 702 -49.36 -4.34 -33.22
CA PRO A 702 -50.74 -4.06 -32.82
C PRO A 702 -51.64 -5.29 -32.85
N SER A 703 -52.72 -5.27 -32.07
CA SER A 703 -53.92 -6.04 -32.38
C SER A 703 -55.17 -5.31 -31.91
N ASN A 704 -56.19 -5.46 -32.74
CA ASN A 704 -57.42 -4.73 -32.88
C ASN A 704 -58.49 -5.04 -31.81
N ASP A 705 -59.39 -4.06 -31.65
CA ASP A 705 -60.85 -4.15 -31.44
C ASP A 705 -61.42 -4.93 -30.23
N CYS A 706 -62.00 -4.21 -29.26
CA CYS A 706 -63.45 -4.19 -28.99
C CYS A 706 -63.81 -3.36 -27.73
N GLU A 707 -64.53 -2.27 -27.98
CA GLU A 707 -65.76 -1.79 -27.32
C GLU A 707 -66.00 -1.89 -25.80
N SER A 708 -66.37 -0.69 -25.29
CA SER A 708 -67.55 -0.34 -24.48
C SER A 708 -67.43 -0.15 -22.95
N ASP A 709 -67.75 1.10 -22.60
CA ASP A 709 -68.59 1.60 -21.49
C ASP A 709 -68.12 1.58 -20.03
N GLY A 710 -68.26 2.74 -19.38
CA GLY A 710 -68.60 2.81 -17.96
C GLY A 710 -67.99 3.96 -17.15
N ASP A 711 -68.58 5.15 -17.28
CA ASP A 711 -68.68 6.24 -16.31
C ASP A 711 -68.45 5.87 -14.81
N THR A 712 -67.74 6.67 -14.01
CA THR A 712 -68.33 7.63 -13.02
C THR A 712 -67.26 8.35 -12.15
N SER A 713 -67.64 9.55 -11.72
CA SER A 713 -66.89 10.60 -11.02
C SER A 713 -66.94 10.51 -9.47
N GLN A 714 -66.36 11.52 -8.79
CA GLN A 714 -66.43 11.95 -7.36
C GLN A 714 -65.11 11.70 -6.60
N GLN A 715 -64.28 12.67 -6.15
CA GLN A 715 -64.46 13.94 -5.42
C GLN A 715 -64.99 13.74 -3.98
N GLU A 716 -64.11 13.82 -2.96
CA GLU A 716 -64.17 14.79 -1.84
C GLU A 716 -63.33 14.40 -0.59
N GLN A 717 -62.58 15.41 -0.11
CA GLN A 717 -62.38 15.87 1.27
C GLN A 717 -61.90 14.95 2.42
N GLY A 718 -60.69 15.26 2.91
CA GLY A 718 -60.48 15.95 4.19
C GLY A 718 -60.73 15.21 5.51
N LYS A 719 -59.66 15.06 6.32
CA LYS A 719 -59.70 15.27 7.78
C LYS A 719 -58.29 15.34 8.40
N GLU A 720 -58.00 16.50 9.00
CA GLU A 720 -57.01 16.72 10.06
C GLU A 720 -57.35 15.90 11.31
N LEU A 721 -56.32 15.53 12.08
CA LEU A 721 -56.39 15.39 13.54
C LEU A 721 -54.98 15.52 14.15
N ASP A 722 -54.83 16.54 14.98
CA ASP A 722 -53.76 16.82 15.94
C ASP A 722 -53.43 15.65 16.88
N ALA A 723 -52.17 15.54 17.33
CA ALA A 723 -51.78 15.85 18.71
C ALA A 723 -50.44 15.24 19.17
N GLN A 724 -49.56 16.13 19.65
CA GLN A 724 -48.77 16.06 20.88
C GLN A 724 -47.52 15.16 21.02
N ALA A 725 -46.39 15.87 21.12
CA ALA A 725 -45.16 15.49 21.82
C ALA A 725 -45.36 15.40 23.35
N PRO A 726 -44.41 14.78 24.08
CA PRO A 726 -43.63 15.59 25.03
C PRO A 726 -42.14 15.21 25.22
N HIS A 727 -41.34 16.27 25.36
CA HIS A 727 -40.22 16.52 26.30
C HIS A 727 -39.34 15.40 26.89
N GLN A 728 -38.02 15.62 26.74
CA GLN A 728 -36.92 15.20 27.62
C GLN A 728 -37.07 15.71 29.06
N PRO A 729 -36.29 15.14 30.01
CA PRO A 729 -35.35 16.04 30.70
C PRO A 729 -33.97 15.44 31.06
N THR A 730 -33.01 16.39 31.11
CA THR A 730 -31.71 16.48 31.82
C THR A 730 -30.56 15.54 31.49
#